data_AF-A0A443ZRZ6-F1
#
_entry.id   AF-A0A443ZRZ6-F1
#
_cell.length_a   1.000
_cell.length_b   1.000
_cell.length_c   1.000
_cell.angle_alpha   90.00
_cell.angle_beta   90.00
_cell.angle_gamma   90.00
#
_symmetry.space_group_name_H-M   'P 1'
#
loop_
_entity.id
_entity.type
_entity.pdbx_description
1 polymer ?
#
loop_
_entity_poly.entity_id
_entity_poly.type
_entity_poly.pdbx_seq_one_letter_code
_entity_poly.pdbx_strand_id
1 'polypeptide(L)'
;MAQNTFYLTEALYISDAPIDRPLLQPLPSGGGGFGSGGWGLSEGRARGTGGPGRFSSHEPAVRRVLDDERRGTDDYALQTYQPLIAQLPAVQQAERDALRQRAASSGGTPLAQLTTEQAALTALIDDKRQSYLALLPTAHSFYGAMPFYKRTDSLVTRIYDPGAFNDATTLFDILFASVDAAYRAHLESESIRLFSNDLAALAAQLDEAELQTVPVDLQQAAARREAQIREEKRICFECLPAFLQHELIELTPNQDNVTLAQALRAYRESANQLANLKRQQVPGYSASNPEINGPLSKPQLEALHHLVDEQTKRRAGPLWAEYHHALALNESIRYLDLFAVAMTGLQERAEQVDTLLARHMAEQAAARLAIEAERRARETERLRISYAGLGSAATAAPLIIPLGGAAFDLTAGTYTALQHAIRIAVVAMAARVAPLAPLVVGIVAMSWSPSLGDGERQFAASVPLADLSPPNNLDLTTIAAAGGTLTLPYALASREEDDRLHLLVSQDSGPIPVRAAVFDNERQVYSLALDTPSRILTWTPLNAPGTELGSSTSLPVAPTGATIYTGSELIPQTGLVESYPALDPLELDRIIVTFPADSGLAPILVMFRDRRLEPGAATGSGQDITGVWLGDSTRNSGAPIPSQIAGMLAGQEFKSFNKLRQAMWTLVARDAILAQQFSPQNIARMTRGLAPKVTKSERHQSLDTFIIHHVIPIAAGGAVYDIENLRIVTPLAHQHIHYGRKP
;
A
#
# COMPACT_ATOMS: atom_id res chain seq x y z
N MET A 1 19.21 -13.50 6.44
CA MET A 1 19.85 -12.81 5.31
C MET A 1 20.78 -13.81 4.65
N ALA A 2 20.55 -14.16 3.39
CA ALA A 2 21.43 -15.08 2.68
C ALA A 2 22.80 -14.42 2.46
N GLN A 3 23.89 -15.18 2.59
CA GLN A 3 25.24 -14.69 2.36
C GLN A 3 25.39 -14.30 0.87
N ASN A 4 25.80 -13.06 0.61
CA ASN A 4 25.96 -12.52 -0.77
C ASN A 4 27.39 -12.68 -1.30
N THR A 5 28.33 -12.88 -0.39
CA THR A 5 29.75 -13.18 -0.60
C THR A 5 29.94 -14.69 -0.70
N PHE A 6 30.74 -15.15 -1.66
CA PHE A 6 31.17 -16.55 -1.67
C PHE A 6 32.07 -16.78 -0.45
N TYR A 7 31.68 -17.69 0.43
CA TYR A 7 32.58 -18.25 1.43
C TYR A 7 33.22 -19.51 0.85
N LEU A 8 34.48 -19.76 1.24
CA LEU A 8 35.25 -20.97 0.88
C LEU A 8 34.55 -22.31 1.22
N THR A 9 33.36 -22.28 1.83
CA THR A 9 32.61 -23.43 2.32
C THR A 9 31.28 -23.69 1.59
N GLU A 10 30.83 -22.83 0.66
CA GLU A 10 29.60 -23.08 -0.12
C GLU A 10 29.90 -23.87 -1.40
N ALA A 11 29.91 -25.20 -1.30
CA ALA A 11 29.79 -26.18 -2.40
C ALA A 11 30.65 -26.01 -3.67
N LEU A 12 31.63 -25.11 -3.65
CA LEU A 12 32.76 -25.06 -4.54
C LEU A 12 33.73 -26.11 -4.02
N TYR A 13 34.09 -27.10 -4.84
CA TYR A 13 35.22 -27.98 -4.53
C TYR A 13 36.50 -27.15 -4.71
N ILE A 14 36.72 -26.20 -3.80
CA ILE A 14 38.02 -25.65 -3.49
C ILE A 14 38.41 -26.43 -2.25
N SER A 15 39.17 -27.51 -2.46
CA SER A 15 39.82 -28.20 -1.35
C SER A 15 40.54 -27.16 -0.47
N ASP A 16 40.59 -27.38 0.85
CA ASP A 16 41.38 -26.55 1.79
C ASP A 16 42.87 -26.44 1.39
N ALA A 17 43.31 -27.29 0.45
CA ALA A 17 44.52 -27.14 -0.34
C ALA A 17 44.15 -27.00 -1.83
N PRO A 18 44.89 -26.23 -2.64
CA PRO A 18 44.65 -26.24 -4.09
C PRO A 18 44.66 -27.70 -4.59
N ILE A 19 43.60 -28.12 -5.30
CA ILE A 19 43.52 -29.47 -5.91
C ILE A 19 44.78 -29.74 -6.75
N ASP A 20 45.38 -28.67 -7.26
CA ASP A 20 46.69 -28.70 -7.87
C ASP A 20 47.74 -28.33 -6.83
N ARG A 21 48.40 -29.35 -6.26
CA ARG A 21 49.85 -29.40 -5.95
C ARG A 21 50.11 -30.13 -4.62
N PRO A 22 50.62 -31.37 -4.65
CA PRO A 22 51.85 -31.58 -3.90
C PRO A 22 52.87 -30.57 -4.43
N LEU A 23 53.48 -29.77 -3.55
CA LEU A 23 54.56 -28.85 -3.92
C LEU A 23 55.63 -29.64 -4.68
N LEU A 24 55.68 -29.47 -6.00
CA LEU A 24 56.74 -30.08 -6.81
C LEU A 24 58.08 -29.57 -6.28
N GLN A 25 58.89 -30.46 -5.71
CA GLN A 25 60.20 -30.09 -5.20
C GLN A 25 61.15 -29.81 -6.37
N PRO A 26 62.00 -28.76 -6.26
CA PRO A 26 63.02 -28.50 -7.26
C PRO A 26 64.04 -29.64 -7.28
N LEU A 27 64.41 -30.10 -8.48
CA LEU A 27 65.50 -31.06 -8.62
C LEU A 27 66.84 -30.38 -8.24
N PRO A 28 67.70 -31.01 -7.41
CA PRO A 28 68.95 -30.42 -6.97
C PRO A 28 69.88 -30.11 -8.15
N SER A 29 70.54 -28.95 -8.11
CA SER A 29 71.55 -28.58 -9.10
C SER A 29 72.83 -29.37 -8.85
N GLY A 30 72.95 -30.52 -9.50
CA GLY A 30 74.20 -31.30 -9.56
C GLY A 30 74.09 -32.68 -8.94
N GLY A 31 74.37 -33.70 -9.74
CA GLY A 31 74.58 -35.07 -9.29
C GLY A 31 74.04 -36.09 -10.28
N GLY A 32 74.86 -36.52 -11.25
CA GLY A 32 74.56 -37.45 -12.34
C GLY A 32 74.17 -38.88 -11.93
N GLY A 33 72.98 -39.08 -11.36
CA GLY A 33 72.22 -40.34 -11.36
C GLY A 33 71.21 -40.44 -12.53
N PHE A 34 70.66 -41.62 -12.78
CA PHE A 34 69.67 -41.84 -13.85
C PHE A 34 68.49 -40.84 -13.70
N GLY A 35 68.34 -39.95 -14.71
CA GLY A 35 67.41 -38.81 -14.67
C GLY A 35 68.08 -37.42 -14.51
N SER A 36 69.38 -37.36 -14.23
CA SER A 36 70.12 -36.11 -13.93
C SER A 36 71.36 -35.88 -14.82
N GLY A 37 71.37 -36.49 -16.01
CA GLY A 37 72.41 -36.25 -17.01
C GLY A 37 72.18 -34.92 -17.73
N GLY A 38 73.05 -33.95 -17.47
CA GLY A 38 73.25 -32.73 -18.26
C GLY A 38 73.78 -33.01 -19.67
N TRP A 39 73.00 -33.72 -20.48
CA TRP A 39 73.19 -33.84 -21.92
C TRP A 39 72.10 -33.03 -22.63
N GLY A 40 72.45 -31.81 -23.04
CA GLY A 40 71.83 -31.05 -24.12
C GLY A 40 70.33 -30.78 -24.03
N LEU A 41 69.93 -29.85 -23.16
CA LEU A 41 68.61 -29.20 -23.18
C LEU A 41 68.45 -28.14 -24.30
N SER A 42 69.19 -28.24 -25.43
CA SER A 42 69.32 -27.12 -26.38
C SER A 42 69.56 -27.44 -27.87
N GLU A 43 69.43 -28.67 -28.36
CA GLU A 43 69.43 -28.92 -29.81
C GLU A 43 68.24 -29.83 -30.16
N GLY A 44 67.62 -29.60 -31.33
CA GLY A 44 66.56 -30.45 -31.87
C GLY A 44 67.00 -31.92 -32.05
N ARG A 45 66.24 -32.71 -32.82
CA ARG A 45 66.51 -34.15 -33.11
C ARG A 45 68.01 -34.49 -33.03
N ALA A 46 68.36 -35.48 -32.21
CA ALA A 46 69.74 -35.83 -31.90
C ALA A 46 70.67 -35.85 -33.14
N ARG A 47 71.79 -35.12 -33.10
CA ARG A 47 72.91 -35.40 -34.01
C ARG A 47 73.40 -36.82 -33.71
N GLY A 48 73.15 -37.73 -34.65
CA GLY A 48 73.39 -39.16 -34.44
C GLY A 48 72.35 -40.11 -35.01
N THR A 49 71.43 -39.67 -35.89
CA THR A 49 70.75 -40.59 -36.82
C THR A 49 71.73 -41.05 -37.92
N GLY A 50 72.87 -41.60 -37.52
CA GLY A 50 73.59 -42.55 -38.35
C GLY A 50 72.77 -43.83 -38.39
N GLY A 51 72.66 -44.44 -39.56
CA GLY A 51 72.03 -45.75 -39.74
C GLY A 51 72.58 -46.79 -38.74
N PRO A 52 71.89 -47.95 -38.60
CA PRO A 52 72.14 -48.88 -37.51
C PRO A 52 73.61 -49.27 -37.41
N GLY A 53 74.25 -48.86 -36.31
CA GLY A 53 75.59 -49.31 -35.96
C GLY A 53 75.58 -50.82 -35.67
N ARG A 54 76.71 -51.48 -35.94
CA ARG A 54 76.94 -52.93 -35.84
C ARG A 54 76.70 -53.60 -34.46
N PHE A 55 76.22 -52.85 -33.47
CA PHE A 55 75.89 -53.33 -32.12
C PHE A 55 74.40 -53.13 -31.73
N SER A 56 73.52 -52.90 -32.71
CA SER A 56 72.07 -52.66 -32.52
C SER A 56 71.25 -53.92 -32.28
N SER A 57 71.69 -54.76 -31.33
CA SER A 57 70.91 -55.86 -30.75
C SER A 57 70.66 -55.61 -29.27
N HIS A 58 70.13 -54.42 -28.92
CA HIS A 58 69.89 -54.05 -27.53
C HIS A 58 68.55 -53.31 -27.43
N GLU A 59 67.76 -53.71 -26.45
CA GLU A 59 66.42 -53.23 -26.11
C GLU A 59 66.26 -51.71 -26.29
N PRO A 60 65.10 -51.22 -26.76
CA PRO A 60 64.85 -49.80 -26.88
C PRO A 60 65.09 -49.11 -25.53
N ALA A 61 65.87 -48.03 -25.52
CA ALA A 61 66.14 -47.27 -24.31
C ALA A 61 64.81 -46.89 -23.61
N VAL A 62 64.72 -47.09 -22.29
CA VAL A 62 63.51 -46.86 -21.48
C VAL A 62 62.80 -45.54 -21.81
N ARG A 63 63.57 -44.47 -22.06
CA ARG A 63 63.02 -43.15 -22.42
C ARG A 63 62.29 -43.13 -23.77
N ARG A 64 62.75 -43.92 -24.76
CA ARG A 64 62.06 -44.06 -26.06
C ARG A 64 60.74 -44.82 -25.86
N VAL A 65 60.75 -45.90 -25.08
CA VAL A 65 59.53 -46.67 -24.76
C VAL A 65 58.50 -45.76 -24.08
N LEU A 66 58.90 -45.02 -23.04
CA LEU A 66 58.00 -44.07 -22.36
C LEU A 66 57.45 -42.99 -23.28
N ASP A 67 58.24 -42.50 -24.24
CA ASP A 67 57.78 -41.52 -25.21
C ASP A 67 56.80 -42.12 -26.23
N ASP A 68 57.07 -43.34 -26.70
CA ASP A 68 56.20 -44.04 -27.64
C ASP A 68 54.85 -44.37 -26.99
N GLU A 69 54.83 -44.84 -25.74
CA GLU A 69 53.60 -45.12 -24.98
C GLU A 69 52.78 -43.86 -24.70
N ARG A 70 53.44 -42.76 -24.31
CA ARG A 70 52.77 -41.47 -24.12
C ARG A 70 52.12 -41.00 -25.43
N ARG A 71 52.88 -41.00 -26.54
CA ARG A 71 52.38 -40.57 -27.84
C ARG A 71 51.24 -41.47 -28.31
N GLY A 72 51.32 -42.78 -28.11
CA GLY A 72 50.23 -43.70 -28.40
C GLY A 72 48.95 -43.37 -27.64
N THR A 73 49.08 -43.00 -26.35
CA THR A 73 47.94 -42.57 -25.52
C THR A 73 47.33 -41.25 -26.03
N ASP A 74 48.17 -40.27 -26.33
CA ASP A 74 47.74 -38.96 -26.86
C ASP A 74 47.07 -39.11 -28.24
N ASP A 75 47.64 -39.93 -29.13
CA ASP A 75 47.11 -40.21 -30.46
C ASP A 75 45.75 -40.91 -30.40
N TYR A 76 45.61 -41.90 -29.50
CA TYR A 76 44.33 -42.56 -29.25
C TYR A 76 43.26 -41.55 -28.78
N ALA A 77 43.61 -40.71 -27.81
CA ALA A 77 42.69 -39.73 -27.26
C ALA A 77 42.29 -38.69 -28.32
N LEU A 78 43.23 -38.20 -29.12
CA LEU A 78 42.96 -37.30 -30.24
C LEU A 78 42.02 -37.93 -31.27
N GLN A 79 42.26 -39.17 -31.68
CA GLN A 79 41.40 -39.88 -32.64
C GLN A 79 39.98 -40.10 -32.12
N THR A 80 39.84 -40.35 -30.81
CA THR A 80 38.55 -40.60 -30.17
C THR A 80 37.75 -39.31 -29.95
N TYR A 81 38.40 -38.26 -29.45
CA TYR A 81 37.70 -37.08 -28.95
C TYR A 81 37.63 -35.91 -29.95
N GLN A 82 38.53 -35.80 -30.93
CA GLN A 82 38.44 -34.73 -31.95
C GLN A 82 37.09 -34.72 -32.70
N PRO A 83 36.54 -35.87 -33.16
CA PRO A 83 35.22 -35.89 -33.77
C PRO A 83 34.10 -35.45 -32.82
N LEU A 84 34.19 -35.80 -31.54
CA LEU A 84 33.20 -35.43 -30.52
C LEU A 84 33.25 -33.93 -30.22
N ILE A 85 34.44 -33.36 -30.09
CA ILE A 85 34.64 -31.91 -29.92
C ILE A 85 34.08 -31.15 -31.12
N ALA A 86 34.32 -31.62 -32.35
CA ALA A 86 33.80 -31.00 -33.56
C ALA A 86 32.27 -31.06 -33.66
N GLN A 87 31.64 -32.10 -33.10
CA GLN A 87 30.18 -32.28 -33.08
C GLN A 87 29.50 -31.59 -31.89
N LEU A 88 30.26 -31.16 -30.88
CA LEU A 88 29.73 -30.60 -29.63
C LEU A 88 28.70 -29.48 -29.86
N PRO A 89 28.91 -28.49 -30.76
CA PRO A 89 27.90 -27.45 -31.00
C PRO A 89 26.54 -27.99 -31.49
N ALA A 90 26.54 -29.05 -32.30
CA ALA A 90 25.31 -29.65 -32.81
C ALA A 90 24.58 -30.46 -31.73
N VAL A 91 25.32 -31.20 -30.90
CA VAL A 91 24.76 -31.92 -29.73
C VAL A 91 24.11 -30.94 -28.77
N GLN A 92 24.79 -29.84 -28.49
CA GLN A 92 24.31 -28.77 -27.60
C GLN A 92 23.04 -28.11 -28.15
N GLN A 93 22.98 -27.85 -29.46
CA GLN A 93 21.78 -27.33 -30.09
C GLN A 93 20.58 -28.30 -29.95
N ALA A 94 20.81 -29.60 -30.14
CA ALA A 94 19.78 -30.61 -29.94
C ALA A 94 19.30 -30.70 -28.48
N GLU A 95 20.20 -30.59 -27.50
CA GLU A 95 19.84 -30.53 -26.07
C GLU A 95 18.97 -29.29 -25.76
N ARG A 96 19.30 -28.11 -26.31
CA ARG A 96 18.47 -26.88 -26.18
C ARG A 96 17.07 -27.07 -26.75
N ASP A 97 16.98 -27.60 -27.96
CA ASP A 97 15.70 -27.80 -28.64
C ASP A 97 14.84 -28.83 -27.88
N ALA A 98 15.45 -29.85 -27.28
CA ALA A 98 14.77 -30.83 -26.44
C ALA A 98 14.23 -30.20 -25.13
N LEU A 99 14.99 -29.31 -24.48
CA LEU A 99 14.52 -28.58 -23.29
C LEU A 99 13.30 -27.72 -23.62
N ARG A 100 13.36 -26.95 -24.71
CA ARG A 100 12.24 -26.12 -25.20
C ARG A 100 11.00 -26.94 -25.52
N GLN A 101 11.16 -28.05 -26.23
CA GLN A 101 10.05 -28.93 -26.55
C GLN A 101 9.41 -29.54 -25.30
N ARG A 102 10.23 -29.96 -24.32
CA ARG A 102 9.74 -30.49 -23.05
C ARG A 102 8.94 -29.44 -22.27
N ALA A 103 9.45 -28.22 -22.18
CA ALA A 103 8.76 -27.10 -21.53
C ALA A 103 7.47 -26.70 -22.27
N ALA A 104 7.44 -26.74 -23.60
CA ALA A 104 6.22 -26.52 -24.37
C ALA A 104 5.18 -27.63 -24.13
N SER A 105 5.64 -28.88 -23.98
CA SER A 105 4.77 -30.06 -23.83
C SER A 105 4.15 -30.23 -22.43
N SER A 106 4.69 -29.58 -21.40
CA SER A 106 4.14 -29.66 -20.03
C SER A 106 2.80 -28.92 -19.87
N GLY A 107 2.40 -28.10 -20.86
CA GLY A 107 1.20 -27.28 -20.81
C GLY A 107 1.32 -26.11 -19.84
N GLY A 108 0.39 -25.15 -19.93
CA GLY A 108 0.36 -23.97 -19.05
C GLY A 108 0.50 -22.63 -19.77
N THR A 109 0.68 -21.56 -19.00
CA THR A 109 0.89 -20.21 -19.53
C THR A 109 2.30 -20.07 -20.12
N PRO A 110 2.55 -19.13 -21.05
CA PRO A 110 3.89 -18.85 -21.56
C PRO A 110 4.91 -18.60 -20.45
N LEU A 111 4.50 -17.92 -19.37
CA LEU A 111 5.30 -17.72 -18.18
C LEU A 111 5.71 -19.04 -17.53
N ALA A 112 4.76 -19.97 -17.30
CA ALA A 112 5.04 -21.27 -16.70
C ALA A 112 5.97 -22.14 -17.56
N GLN A 113 5.85 -22.04 -18.89
CA GLN A 113 6.74 -22.72 -19.83
C GLN A 113 8.17 -22.18 -19.72
N LEU A 114 8.34 -20.85 -19.73
CA LEU A 114 9.66 -20.21 -19.57
C LEU A 114 10.27 -20.52 -18.19
N THR A 115 9.48 -20.55 -17.11
CA THR A 115 9.96 -20.95 -15.78
C THR A 115 10.46 -22.39 -15.79
N THR A 116 9.73 -23.29 -16.46
CA THR A 116 10.12 -24.70 -16.58
C THR A 116 11.38 -24.86 -17.42
N GLU A 117 11.51 -24.12 -18.51
CA GLU A 117 12.71 -24.11 -19.35
C GLU A 117 13.94 -23.61 -18.57
N GLN A 118 13.80 -22.51 -17.81
CA GLN A 118 14.89 -21.97 -16.99
C GLN A 118 15.34 -22.96 -15.92
N ALA A 119 14.40 -23.56 -15.18
CA ALA A 119 14.72 -24.57 -14.19
C ALA A 119 15.42 -25.79 -14.79
N ALA A 120 14.97 -26.24 -15.96
CA ALA A 120 15.56 -27.39 -16.64
C ALA A 120 16.96 -27.10 -17.22
N LEU A 121 17.19 -25.87 -17.71
CA LEU A 121 18.52 -25.43 -18.16
C LEU A 121 19.51 -25.37 -17.00
N THR A 122 19.12 -24.76 -15.87
CA THR A 122 19.95 -24.73 -14.65
C THR A 122 20.28 -26.15 -14.18
N ALA A 123 19.28 -27.04 -14.10
CA ALA A 123 19.50 -28.43 -13.71
C ALA A 123 20.43 -29.19 -14.67
N LEU A 124 20.34 -28.94 -15.98
CA LEU A 124 21.25 -29.53 -16.96
C LEU A 124 22.69 -29.07 -16.73
N ILE A 125 22.91 -27.78 -16.46
CA ILE A 125 24.23 -27.24 -16.13
C ILE A 125 24.79 -27.91 -14.87
N ASP A 126 23.95 -28.13 -13.85
CA ASP A 126 24.34 -28.81 -12.62
C ASP A 126 24.71 -30.28 -12.84
N ASP A 127 23.97 -31.00 -13.68
CA ASP A 127 24.28 -32.39 -14.05
C ASP A 127 25.63 -32.49 -14.79
N LYS A 128 25.88 -31.59 -15.74
CA LYS A 128 27.17 -31.51 -16.47
C LYS A 128 28.30 -31.16 -15.49
N ARG A 129 28.06 -30.25 -14.54
CA ARG A 129 29.01 -29.91 -13.48
C ARG A 129 29.33 -31.10 -12.59
N GLN A 130 28.32 -31.84 -12.14
CA GLN A 130 28.52 -33.03 -11.32
C GLN A 130 29.35 -34.08 -12.09
N SER A 131 29.08 -34.24 -13.38
CA SER A 131 29.86 -35.10 -14.27
C SER A 131 31.31 -34.64 -14.41
N TYR A 132 31.54 -33.33 -14.62
CA TYR A 132 32.87 -32.73 -14.63
C TYR A 132 33.64 -33.02 -13.33
N LEU A 133 33.02 -32.76 -12.18
CA LEU A 133 33.65 -32.96 -10.88
C LEU A 133 33.97 -34.42 -10.59
N ALA A 134 33.11 -35.35 -11.01
CA ALA A 134 33.34 -36.78 -10.87
C ALA A 134 34.54 -37.29 -11.69
N LEU A 135 34.91 -36.59 -12.77
CA LEU A 135 36.06 -36.94 -13.62
C LEU A 135 37.39 -36.44 -13.06
N LEU A 136 37.40 -35.39 -12.23
CA LEU A 136 38.63 -34.73 -11.76
C LEU A 136 39.60 -35.67 -11.01
N PRO A 137 39.16 -36.52 -10.06
CA PRO A 137 40.08 -37.40 -9.35
C PRO A 137 40.84 -38.35 -10.29
N THR A 138 40.14 -38.90 -11.29
CA THR A 138 40.75 -39.78 -12.29
C THR A 138 41.65 -38.99 -13.24
N ALA A 139 41.20 -37.82 -13.72
CA ALA A 139 41.99 -36.97 -14.60
C ALA A 139 43.32 -36.55 -13.96
N HIS A 140 43.33 -36.27 -12.65
CA HIS A 140 44.53 -35.89 -11.89
C HIS A 140 45.35 -37.07 -11.38
N SER A 141 44.87 -38.31 -11.51
CA SER A 141 45.47 -39.48 -10.85
C SER A 141 46.94 -39.74 -11.24
N PHE A 142 47.33 -39.44 -12.49
CA PHE A 142 48.70 -39.68 -12.95
C PHE A 142 49.64 -38.53 -12.59
N TYR A 143 49.38 -37.31 -13.08
CA TYR A 143 50.28 -36.16 -12.94
C TYR A 143 50.04 -35.34 -11.66
N GLY A 144 48.96 -35.60 -10.92
CA GLY A 144 48.47 -34.67 -9.90
C GLY A 144 47.88 -33.38 -10.49
N ALA A 145 47.60 -33.38 -11.80
CA ALA A 145 47.07 -32.26 -12.58
C ALA A 145 46.50 -32.79 -13.91
N MET A 146 45.79 -31.93 -14.65
CA MET A 146 45.31 -32.26 -16.00
C MET A 146 46.46 -32.68 -16.94
N PRO A 147 46.32 -33.80 -17.69
CA PRO A 147 47.39 -34.39 -18.50
C PRO A 147 47.60 -33.72 -19.86
N PHE A 148 46.83 -32.68 -20.22
CA PHE A 148 47.06 -31.95 -21.46
C PHE A 148 48.45 -31.32 -21.49
N TYR A 149 49.06 -31.29 -22.67
CA TYR A 149 50.36 -30.65 -22.93
C TYR A 149 51.54 -31.24 -22.16
N LYS A 150 51.35 -32.37 -21.46
CA LYS A 150 52.43 -33.07 -20.78
C LYS A 150 53.40 -33.65 -21.79
N ARG A 151 54.67 -33.57 -21.45
CA ARG A 151 55.76 -34.00 -22.32
C ARG A 151 56.43 -35.24 -21.74
N THR A 152 57.30 -35.87 -22.53
CA THR A 152 58.07 -37.05 -22.11
C THR A 152 58.86 -36.82 -20.83
N ASP A 153 59.38 -35.61 -20.63
CA ASP A 153 60.09 -35.23 -19.40
C ASP A 153 59.16 -35.01 -18.20
N SER A 154 57.95 -34.49 -18.41
CA SER A 154 56.90 -34.48 -17.36
C SER A 154 56.56 -35.91 -16.93
N LEU A 155 56.38 -36.83 -17.89
CA LEU A 155 56.11 -38.26 -17.63
C LEU A 155 57.26 -38.90 -16.84
N VAL A 156 58.50 -38.73 -17.31
CA VAL A 156 59.69 -39.30 -16.67
C VAL A 156 59.85 -38.75 -15.26
N THR A 157 59.80 -37.43 -15.07
CA THR A 157 59.98 -36.85 -13.72
C THR A 157 58.88 -37.29 -12.76
N ARG A 158 57.65 -37.49 -13.24
CA ARG A 158 56.55 -37.99 -12.42
C ARG A 158 56.70 -39.45 -12.00
N ILE A 159 57.13 -40.34 -12.91
CA ILE A 159 57.37 -41.76 -12.59
C ILE A 159 58.42 -41.93 -11.49
N TYR A 160 59.43 -41.05 -11.46
CA TYR A 160 60.50 -41.09 -10.47
C TYR A 160 60.22 -40.29 -9.18
N ASP A 161 59.05 -39.64 -9.05
CA ASP A 161 58.67 -38.98 -7.80
C ASP A 161 58.52 -40.05 -6.68
N PRO A 162 59.18 -39.87 -5.52
CA PRO A 162 59.06 -40.81 -4.41
C PRO A 162 57.60 -41.02 -3.98
N GLY A 163 57.14 -42.27 -3.99
CA GLY A 163 55.78 -42.62 -3.57
C GLY A 163 54.66 -42.20 -4.53
N ALA A 164 54.99 -41.71 -5.74
CA ALA A 164 53.97 -41.38 -6.74
C ALA A 164 53.23 -42.62 -7.26
N PHE A 165 53.95 -43.74 -7.42
CA PHE A 165 53.38 -45.01 -7.84
C PHE A 165 54.03 -46.15 -7.05
N ASN A 166 53.19 -47.03 -6.49
CA ASN A 166 53.64 -48.18 -5.69
C ASN A 166 53.75 -49.46 -6.52
N ASP A 167 53.12 -49.50 -7.70
CA ASP A 167 53.13 -50.63 -8.63
C ASP A 167 53.45 -50.13 -10.03
N ALA A 168 54.54 -50.64 -10.62
CA ALA A 168 54.97 -50.27 -11.95
C ALA A 168 54.12 -50.91 -13.06
N THR A 169 53.36 -51.97 -12.75
CA THR A 169 52.58 -52.72 -13.74
C THR A 169 51.31 -52.00 -14.19
N THR A 170 50.76 -51.09 -13.37
CA THR A 170 49.52 -50.34 -13.65
C THR A 170 49.77 -48.92 -14.16
N LEU A 171 51.03 -48.53 -14.39
CA LEU A 171 51.40 -47.14 -14.71
C LEU A 171 50.68 -46.62 -15.96
N PHE A 172 50.69 -47.40 -17.04
CA PHE A 172 50.10 -46.98 -18.31
C PHE A 172 48.58 -47.04 -18.29
N ASP A 173 47.98 -47.95 -17.50
CA ASP A 173 46.54 -47.98 -17.28
C ASP A 173 46.07 -46.70 -16.58
N ILE A 174 46.81 -46.25 -15.56
CA ILE A 174 46.53 -44.99 -14.85
C ILE A 174 46.73 -43.79 -15.79
N LEU A 175 47.79 -43.79 -16.60
CA LEU A 175 48.04 -42.73 -17.58
C LEU A 175 46.90 -42.64 -18.60
N PHE A 176 46.49 -43.77 -19.16
CA PHE A 176 45.40 -43.85 -20.13
C PHE A 176 44.08 -43.34 -19.51
N ALA A 177 43.72 -43.83 -18.32
CA ALA A 177 42.51 -43.40 -17.62
C ALA A 177 42.53 -41.91 -17.28
N SER A 178 43.69 -41.36 -16.92
CA SER A 178 43.89 -39.93 -16.67
C SER A 178 43.66 -39.10 -17.93
N VAL A 179 44.23 -39.49 -19.07
CA VAL A 179 44.04 -38.78 -20.36
C VAL A 179 42.59 -38.88 -20.82
N ASP A 180 41.98 -40.07 -20.78
CA ASP A 180 40.57 -40.26 -21.14
C ASP A 180 39.64 -39.37 -20.31
N ALA A 181 39.79 -39.40 -18.97
CA ALA A 181 38.99 -38.58 -18.08
C ALA A 181 39.17 -37.08 -18.32
N ALA A 182 40.37 -36.63 -18.70
CA ALA A 182 40.64 -35.23 -19.01
C ALA A 182 39.94 -34.74 -20.27
N TYR A 183 39.90 -35.54 -21.34
CA TYR A 183 39.15 -35.20 -22.54
C TYR A 183 37.63 -35.20 -22.31
N ARG A 184 37.12 -36.09 -21.45
CA ARG A 184 35.71 -36.04 -21.03
C ARG A 184 35.42 -34.80 -20.19
N ALA A 185 36.31 -34.43 -19.27
CA ALA A 185 36.19 -33.21 -18.49
C ALA A 185 36.24 -31.96 -19.38
N HIS A 186 37.04 -31.97 -20.45
CA HIS A 186 37.04 -30.93 -21.47
C HIS A 186 35.66 -30.76 -22.12
N LEU A 187 35.05 -31.85 -22.60
CA LEU A 187 33.70 -31.82 -23.19
C LEU A 187 32.64 -31.29 -22.22
N GLU A 188 32.66 -31.74 -20.96
CA GLU A 188 31.75 -31.25 -19.93
C GLU A 188 31.96 -29.76 -19.64
N SER A 189 33.22 -29.30 -19.53
CA SER A 189 33.53 -27.89 -19.27
C SER A 189 33.08 -26.97 -20.40
N GLU A 190 33.23 -27.38 -21.66
CA GLU A 190 32.75 -26.61 -22.81
C GLU A 190 31.23 -26.62 -22.89
N SER A 191 30.57 -27.73 -22.53
CA SER A 191 29.11 -27.82 -22.44
C SER A 191 28.55 -26.83 -21.42
N ILE A 192 29.11 -26.80 -20.20
CA ILE A 192 28.72 -25.84 -19.15
C ILE A 192 28.87 -24.41 -19.66
N ARG A 193 30.00 -24.08 -20.28
CA ARG A 193 30.26 -22.74 -20.82
C ARG A 193 29.22 -22.37 -21.89
N LEU A 194 28.91 -23.27 -22.81
CA LEU A 194 27.96 -23.01 -23.90
C LEU A 194 26.53 -22.79 -23.38
N PHE A 195 26.06 -23.61 -22.44
CA PHE A 195 24.74 -23.44 -21.83
C PHE A 195 24.65 -22.21 -20.94
N SER A 196 25.73 -21.83 -20.25
CA SER A 196 25.73 -20.64 -19.40
C SER A 196 25.46 -19.34 -20.19
N ASN A 197 25.79 -19.30 -21.48
CA ASN A 197 25.50 -18.14 -22.35
C ASN A 197 24.00 -17.92 -22.59
N ASP A 198 23.16 -18.95 -22.42
CA ASP A 198 21.72 -18.87 -22.69
C ASP A 198 20.93 -18.32 -21.48
N LEU A 199 21.52 -18.37 -20.27
CA LEU A 199 20.86 -18.01 -19.01
C LEU A 199 20.34 -16.57 -19.02
N ALA A 200 21.16 -15.62 -19.48
CA ALA A 200 20.80 -14.20 -19.48
C ALA A 200 19.62 -13.89 -20.42
N ALA A 201 19.62 -14.47 -21.62
CA ALA A 201 18.57 -14.26 -22.60
C ALA A 201 17.24 -14.89 -22.15
N LEU A 202 17.28 -16.07 -21.54
CA LEU A 202 16.11 -16.73 -21.00
C LEU A 202 15.55 -15.99 -19.78
N ALA A 203 16.42 -15.49 -18.90
CA ALA A 203 16.01 -14.66 -17.78
C ALA A 203 15.31 -13.37 -18.24
N ALA A 204 15.81 -12.71 -19.28
CA ALA A 204 15.17 -11.51 -19.84
C ALA A 204 13.75 -11.79 -20.38
N GLN A 205 13.57 -12.91 -21.08
CA GLN A 205 12.24 -13.32 -21.58
C GLN A 205 11.26 -13.60 -20.43
N LEU A 206 11.73 -14.27 -19.38
CA LEU A 206 10.90 -14.56 -18.21
C LEU A 206 10.55 -13.28 -17.45
N ASP A 207 11.52 -12.39 -17.27
CA ASP A 207 11.35 -11.08 -16.63
C ASP A 207 10.31 -10.22 -17.36
N GLU A 208 10.28 -10.25 -18.69
CA GLU A 208 9.27 -9.56 -19.49
C GLU A 208 7.89 -10.22 -19.34
N ALA A 209 7.82 -11.55 -19.42
CA ALA A 209 6.57 -12.30 -19.29
C ALA A 209 5.88 -12.09 -17.92
N GLU A 210 6.65 -11.99 -16.83
CA GLU A 210 6.10 -11.70 -15.51
C GLU A 210 5.46 -10.31 -15.42
N LEU A 211 6.09 -9.29 -16.01
CA LEU A 211 5.57 -7.92 -15.99
C LEU A 211 4.31 -7.75 -16.85
N GLN A 212 4.02 -8.71 -17.73
CA GLN A 212 2.80 -8.76 -18.54
C GLN A 212 1.63 -9.46 -17.81
N THR A 213 1.86 -10.09 -16.65
CA THR A 213 0.78 -10.71 -15.86
C THR A 213 -0.12 -9.67 -15.21
N VAL A 214 -1.43 -9.93 -15.11
CA VAL A 214 -2.38 -9.01 -14.46
C VAL A 214 -3.21 -9.78 -13.42
N PRO A 215 -3.11 -9.42 -12.11
CA PRO A 215 -2.19 -8.43 -11.53
C PRO A 215 -0.73 -8.92 -11.49
N VAL A 216 0.24 -7.99 -11.57
CA VAL A 216 1.66 -8.30 -11.40
C VAL A 216 1.97 -8.50 -9.92
N ASP A 217 2.54 -9.64 -9.55
CA ASP A 217 3.12 -9.86 -8.21
C ASP A 217 4.59 -9.41 -8.19
N LEU A 218 4.81 -8.14 -7.83
CA LEU A 218 6.15 -7.54 -7.78
C LEU A 218 7.07 -8.22 -6.76
N GLN A 219 6.51 -8.73 -5.65
CA GLN A 219 7.31 -9.37 -4.59
C GLN A 219 7.80 -10.74 -5.06
N GLN A 220 6.92 -11.54 -5.65
CA GLN A 220 7.27 -12.84 -6.20
C GLN A 220 8.27 -12.71 -7.36
N ALA A 221 8.04 -11.75 -8.27
CA ALA A 221 8.95 -11.45 -9.38
C ALA A 221 10.36 -11.08 -8.87
N ALA A 222 10.44 -10.18 -7.88
CA ALA A 222 11.71 -9.78 -7.27
C ALA A 222 12.46 -10.98 -6.64
N ALA A 223 11.77 -11.79 -5.84
CA ALA A 223 12.37 -12.95 -5.17
C ALA A 223 12.92 -14.00 -6.16
N ARG A 224 12.16 -14.28 -7.22
CA ARG A 224 12.57 -15.23 -8.26
C ARG A 224 13.78 -14.73 -9.04
N ARG A 225 13.80 -13.44 -9.43
CA ARG A 225 14.96 -12.81 -10.08
C ARG A 225 16.21 -12.87 -9.20
N GLU A 226 16.08 -12.57 -7.92
CA GLU A 226 17.19 -12.62 -6.98
C GLU A 226 17.78 -14.04 -6.86
N ALA A 227 16.93 -15.06 -6.72
CA ALA A 227 17.35 -16.45 -6.67
C ALA A 227 18.10 -16.86 -7.94
N GLN A 228 17.57 -16.50 -9.11
CA GLN A 228 18.20 -16.80 -10.39
C GLN A 228 19.55 -16.08 -10.56
N ILE A 229 19.67 -14.82 -10.15
CA ILE A 229 20.95 -14.07 -10.23
C ILE A 229 22.02 -14.73 -9.35
N ARG A 230 21.65 -15.23 -8.16
CA ARG A 230 22.59 -15.96 -7.28
C ARG A 230 23.09 -17.24 -7.94
N GLU A 231 22.21 -17.94 -8.64
CA GLU A 231 22.54 -19.17 -9.34
C GLU A 231 23.46 -18.91 -10.54
N GLU A 232 23.14 -17.92 -11.36
CA GLU A 232 23.98 -17.50 -12.48
C GLU A 232 25.35 -17.01 -12.00
N LYS A 233 25.41 -16.27 -10.88
CA LYS A 233 26.67 -15.85 -10.26
C LYS A 233 27.54 -17.08 -9.94
N ARG A 234 26.96 -18.12 -9.33
CA ARG A 234 27.65 -19.38 -9.00
C ARG A 234 28.18 -20.07 -10.26
N ILE A 235 27.32 -20.25 -11.27
CA ILE A 235 27.69 -20.89 -12.54
C ILE A 235 28.83 -20.14 -13.23
N CYS A 236 28.75 -18.81 -13.34
CA CYS A 236 29.80 -17.99 -13.94
C CYS A 236 31.13 -18.10 -13.19
N PHE A 237 31.09 -18.12 -11.85
CA PHE A 237 32.29 -18.29 -11.03
C PHE A 237 32.93 -19.66 -11.25
N GLU A 238 32.13 -20.71 -11.38
CA GLU A 238 32.61 -22.08 -11.59
C GLU A 238 33.21 -22.32 -12.97
N CYS A 239 32.80 -21.56 -13.99
CA CYS A 239 33.42 -21.56 -15.31
C CYS A 239 34.88 -21.10 -15.30
N LEU A 240 35.33 -20.37 -14.26
CA LEU A 240 36.73 -20.00 -14.11
C LEU A 240 37.61 -21.23 -13.80
N PRO A 241 38.85 -21.28 -14.29
CA PRO A 241 39.90 -22.17 -13.77
C PRO A 241 40.06 -22.08 -12.26
N ALA A 242 40.36 -23.21 -11.60
CA ALA A 242 40.44 -23.29 -10.14
C ALA A 242 41.43 -22.29 -9.53
N PHE A 243 42.60 -22.07 -10.17
CA PHE A 243 43.58 -21.10 -9.70
C PHE A 243 43.07 -19.65 -9.79
N LEU A 244 42.26 -19.32 -10.81
CA LEU A 244 41.65 -17.99 -10.94
C LEU A 244 40.52 -17.79 -9.93
N GLN A 245 39.75 -18.83 -9.61
CA GLN A 245 38.75 -18.76 -8.54
C GLN A 245 39.42 -18.40 -7.21
N HIS A 246 40.54 -19.04 -6.89
CA HIS A 246 41.30 -18.78 -5.67
C HIS A 246 41.86 -17.35 -5.63
N GLU A 247 42.60 -16.94 -6.65
CA GLU A 247 43.15 -15.57 -6.75
C GLU A 247 42.05 -14.50 -6.68
N LEU A 248 40.88 -14.77 -7.28
CA LEU A 248 39.75 -13.85 -7.26
C LEU A 248 39.14 -13.74 -5.86
N ILE A 249 38.94 -14.87 -5.16
CA ILE A 249 38.45 -14.87 -3.76
C ILE A 249 39.42 -14.11 -2.85
N GLU A 250 40.73 -14.33 -2.98
CA GLU A 250 41.73 -13.63 -2.17
C GLU A 250 41.72 -12.11 -2.42
N LEU A 251 41.44 -11.69 -3.65
CA LEU A 251 41.41 -10.28 -4.04
C LEU A 251 40.07 -9.60 -3.73
N THR A 252 38.97 -10.34 -3.61
CA THR A 252 37.65 -9.78 -3.34
C THR A 252 37.47 -9.54 -1.83
N PRO A 253 37.23 -8.30 -1.39
CA PRO A 253 37.08 -8.01 0.03
C PRO A 253 35.83 -8.67 0.60
N ASN A 254 35.97 -9.28 1.79
CA ASN A 254 34.82 -9.71 2.57
C ASN A 254 34.03 -8.49 3.05
N GLN A 255 32.77 -8.39 2.61
CA GLN A 255 31.88 -7.30 3.00
C GLN A 255 30.63 -7.87 3.68
N ASP A 256 30.43 -7.50 4.94
CA ASP A 256 29.21 -7.83 5.66
C ASP A 256 28.07 -6.88 5.27
N ASN A 257 26.85 -7.40 5.16
CA ASN A 257 25.61 -6.63 4.91
C ASN A 257 25.57 -5.83 3.59
N VAL A 258 26.21 -6.30 2.53
CA VAL A 258 26.11 -5.68 1.19
C VAL A 258 24.95 -6.23 0.37
N THR A 259 24.37 -5.41 -0.50
CA THR A 259 23.33 -5.85 -1.44
C THR A 259 23.90 -6.78 -2.51
N LEU A 260 23.04 -7.51 -3.22
CA LEU A 260 23.47 -8.41 -4.29
C LEU A 260 24.19 -7.65 -5.42
N ALA A 261 23.67 -6.47 -5.81
CA ALA A 261 24.31 -5.60 -6.80
C ALA A 261 25.71 -5.13 -6.35
N GLN A 262 25.87 -4.77 -5.07
CA GLN A 262 27.17 -4.37 -4.52
C GLN A 262 28.18 -5.53 -4.52
N ALA A 263 27.74 -6.73 -4.15
CA ALA A 263 28.58 -7.93 -4.17
C ALA A 263 29.05 -8.25 -5.60
N LEU A 264 28.14 -8.24 -6.58
CA LEU A 264 28.45 -8.48 -8.00
C LEU A 264 29.43 -7.43 -8.55
N ARG A 265 29.25 -6.17 -8.16
CA ARG A 265 30.17 -5.09 -8.49
C ARG A 265 31.57 -5.34 -7.92
N ALA A 266 31.69 -5.80 -6.68
CA ALA A 266 32.97 -6.10 -6.06
C ALA A 266 33.72 -7.22 -6.82
N TYR A 267 33.03 -8.31 -7.18
CA TYR A 267 33.63 -9.38 -7.98
C TYR A 267 34.07 -8.91 -9.37
N ARG A 268 33.27 -8.06 -10.03
CA ARG A 268 33.65 -7.44 -11.31
C ARG A 268 34.91 -6.58 -11.18
N GLU A 269 34.99 -5.75 -10.14
CA GLU A 269 36.14 -4.87 -9.90
C GLU A 269 37.41 -5.68 -9.60
N SER A 270 37.32 -6.72 -8.76
CA SER A 270 38.43 -7.65 -8.50
C SER A 270 38.88 -8.40 -9.77
N ALA A 271 37.95 -8.87 -10.59
CA ALA A 271 38.29 -9.56 -11.85
C ALA A 271 39.03 -8.64 -12.83
N ASN A 272 38.56 -7.40 -13.00
CA ASN A 272 39.23 -6.39 -13.82
C ASN A 272 40.62 -6.04 -13.28
N GLN A 273 40.77 -5.91 -11.96
CA GLN A 273 42.05 -5.67 -11.32
C GLN A 273 43.02 -6.83 -11.57
N LEU A 274 42.58 -8.08 -11.36
CA LEU A 274 43.40 -9.26 -11.58
C LEU A 274 43.81 -9.41 -13.06
N ALA A 275 42.90 -9.14 -14.00
CA ALA A 275 43.19 -9.13 -15.43
C ALA A 275 44.26 -8.08 -15.78
N ASN A 276 44.18 -6.88 -15.20
CA ASN A 276 45.19 -5.84 -15.37
C ASN A 276 46.56 -6.24 -14.81
N LEU A 277 46.60 -6.87 -13.63
CA LEU A 277 47.85 -7.37 -13.04
C LEU A 277 48.50 -8.44 -13.92
N LYS A 278 47.73 -9.41 -14.42
CA LYS A 278 48.23 -10.45 -15.33
C LYS A 278 48.69 -9.86 -16.66
N ARG A 279 48.01 -8.85 -17.20
CA ARG A 279 48.40 -8.17 -18.44
C ARG A 279 49.77 -7.52 -18.35
N GLN A 280 50.15 -7.00 -17.18
CA GLN A 280 51.48 -6.43 -16.92
C GLN A 280 52.59 -7.50 -16.83
N GLN A 281 52.23 -8.76 -16.59
CA GLN A 281 53.16 -9.87 -16.42
C GLN A 281 53.42 -10.65 -17.72
N VAL A 282 52.67 -10.37 -18.80
CA VAL A 282 52.80 -11.11 -20.07
C VAL A 282 54.21 -10.91 -20.66
N PRO A 283 55.03 -11.97 -20.75
CA PRO A 283 56.38 -11.84 -21.29
C PRO A 283 56.34 -11.72 -22.83
N GLY A 284 57.32 -11.02 -23.39
CA GLY A 284 57.63 -11.15 -24.82
C GLY A 284 58.23 -12.52 -25.11
N TYR A 285 57.98 -13.06 -26.30
CA TYR A 285 58.54 -14.34 -26.74
C TYR A 285 59.00 -14.26 -28.20
N SER A 286 60.02 -15.07 -28.54
CA SER A 286 60.64 -15.08 -29.88
C SER A 286 60.26 -16.29 -30.75
N ALA A 287 59.68 -17.33 -30.14
CA ALA A 287 59.24 -18.55 -30.81
C ALA A 287 57.92 -19.05 -30.19
N SER A 288 57.02 -19.57 -31.02
CA SER A 288 55.73 -20.13 -30.58
C SER A 288 55.70 -21.64 -30.70
N ASN A 289 54.86 -22.27 -29.87
CA ASN A 289 54.54 -23.69 -29.97
C ASN A 289 53.34 -23.87 -30.94
N PRO A 290 53.49 -24.53 -32.09
CA PRO A 290 52.39 -24.71 -33.04
C PRO A 290 51.29 -25.65 -32.55
N GLU A 291 51.53 -26.46 -31.52
CA GLU A 291 50.59 -27.48 -31.03
C GLU A 291 49.68 -26.98 -29.90
N ILE A 292 50.03 -25.87 -29.24
CA ILE A 292 49.28 -25.33 -28.10
C ILE A 292 48.86 -23.90 -28.43
N ASN A 293 47.61 -23.72 -28.83
CA ASN A 293 47.07 -22.41 -29.20
C ASN A 293 45.72 -22.19 -28.53
N GLY A 294 45.38 -20.92 -28.25
CA GLY A 294 44.06 -20.53 -27.77
C GLY A 294 42.99 -20.53 -28.88
N PRO A 295 41.70 -20.47 -28.52
CA PRO A 295 41.17 -20.40 -27.15
C PRO A 295 41.25 -21.75 -26.42
N LEU A 296 41.59 -21.73 -25.13
CA LEU A 296 41.69 -22.93 -24.29
C LEU A 296 40.43 -23.12 -23.44
N SER A 297 39.99 -24.37 -23.29
CA SER A 297 39.00 -24.73 -22.27
C SER A 297 39.58 -24.65 -20.85
N LYS A 298 38.71 -24.73 -19.84
CA LYS A 298 39.09 -24.70 -18.42
C LYS A 298 40.19 -25.73 -18.08
N PRO A 299 40.00 -27.04 -18.32
CA PRO A 299 41.01 -28.04 -17.97
C PRO A 299 42.29 -27.92 -18.83
N GLN A 300 42.21 -27.40 -20.05
CA GLN A 300 43.39 -27.13 -20.87
C GLN A 300 44.20 -25.95 -20.32
N LEU A 301 43.55 -24.87 -19.88
CA LEU A 301 44.24 -23.74 -19.26
C LEU A 301 44.88 -24.14 -17.91
N GLU A 302 44.18 -24.93 -17.09
CA GLU A 302 44.74 -25.50 -15.86
C GLU A 302 45.98 -26.35 -16.15
N ALA A 303 45.93 -27.20 -17.19
CA ALA A 303 47.07 -27.99 -17.63
C ALA A 303 48.25 -27.14 -18.12
N LEU A 304 47.99 -26.10 -18.92
CA LEU A 304 49.02 -25.20 -19.42
C LEU A 304 49.68 -24.41 -18.28
N HIS A 305 48.88 -23.92 -17.33
CA HIS A 305 49.38 -23.27 -16.13
C HIS A 305 50.32 -24.21 -15.35
N HIS A 306 49.93 -25.48 -15.18
CA HIS A 306 50.79 -26.46 -14.54
C HIS A 306 52.06 -26.79 -15.36
N LEU A 307 52.00 -26.79 -16.69
CA LEU A 307 53.20 -26.94 -17.53
C LEU A 307 54.18 -25.77 -17.31
N VAL A 308 53.68 -24.54 -17.21
CA VAL A 308 54.51 -23.35 -16.90
C VAL A 308 55.20 -23.51 -15.54
N ASP A 309 54.51 -24.03 -14.52
CA ASP A 309 55.12 -24.36 -13.23
C ASP A 309 56.21 -25.44 -13.33
N GLU A 310 55.97 -26.50 -14.11
CA GLU A 310 56.96 -27.56 -14.34
C GLU A 310 58.22 -27.00 -15.04
N GLN A 311 58.05 -26.11 -16.01
CA GLN A 311 59.15 -25.46 -16.72
C GLN A 311 59.94 -24.54 -15.78
N THR A 312 59.24 -23.80 -14.93
CA THR A 312 59.85 -22.91 -13.92
C THR A 312 60.66 -23.70 -12.89
N LYS A 313 60.15 -24.86 -12.48
CA LYS A 313 60.79 -25.77 -11.50
C LYS A 313 61.80 -26.73 -12.11
N ARG A 314 62.10 -26.61 -13.41
CA ARG A 314 63.03 -27.46 -14.17
C ARG A 314 62.65 -28.94 -14.16
N ARG A 315 61.36 -29.25 -13.99
CA ARG A 315 60.79 -30.60 -14.15
C ARG A 315 60.42 -30.89 -15.60
N ALA A 316 60.14 -29.83 -16.35
CA ALA A 316 60.04 -29.84 -17.79
C ALA A 316 61.13 -28.91 -18.37
N GLY A 317 61.81 -29.31 -19.44
CA GLY A 317 62.72 -28.48 -20.23
C GLY A 317 62.12 -27.15 -20.76
N PRO A 318 62.98 -26.17 -21.08
CA PRO A 318 62.59 -24.77 -21.25
C PRO A 318 62.04 -24.41 -22.64
N LEU A 319 61.91 -25.38 -23.56
CA LEU A 319 61.42 -25.13 -24.91
C LEU A 319 60.04 -24.45 -24.87
N TRP A 320 59.94 -23.29 -25.53
CA TRP A 320 58.75 -22.42 -25.58
C TRP A 320 58.23 -21.91 -24.22
N ALA A 321 59.04 -21.93 -23.16
CA ALA A 321 58.57 -21.53 -21.82
C ALA A 321 57.99 -20.10 -21.77
N GLU A 322 58.62 -19.14 -22.46
CA GLU A 322 58.10 -17.75 -22.56
C GLU A 322 56.74 -17.70 -23.28
N TYR A 323 56.58 -18.46 -24.36
CA TYR A 323 55.32 -18.55 -25.10
C TYR A 323 54.22 -19.21 -24.28
N HIS A 324 54.48 -20.34 -23.63
CA HIS A 324 53.50 -21.01 -22.77
C HIS A 324 53.05 -20.10 -21.61
N HIS A 325 53.98 -19.37 -21.00
CA HIS A 325 53.66 -18.41 -19.95
C HIS A 325 52.80 -17.26 -20.48
N ALA A 326 53.17 -16.67 -21.63
CA ALA A 326 52.38 -15.64 -22.27
C ALA A 326 50.96 -16.12 -22.63
N LEU A 327 50.83 -17.32 -23.20
CA LEU A 327 49.54 -17.91 -23.56
C LEU A 327 48.68 -18.19 -22.32
N ALA A 328 49.26 -18.75 -21.25
CA ALA A 328 48.55 -19.00 -20.00
C ALA A 328 48.01 -17.69 -19.37
N LEU A 329 48.80 -16.62 -19.39
CA LEU A 329 48.35 -15.31 -18.91
C LEU A 329 47.27 -14.70 -19.80
N ASN A 330 47.43 -14.77 -21.13
CA ASN A 330 46.43 -14.24 -22.07
C ASN A 330 45.09 -14.97 -21.97
N GLU A 331 45.11 -16.30 -21.87
CA GLU A 331 43.88 -17.08 -21.65
C GLU A 331 43.28 -16.82 -20.26
N SER A 332 44.11 -16.63 -19.23
CA SER A 332 43.63 -16.22 -17.91
C SER A 332 42.91 -14.86 -17.96
N ILE A 333 43.48 -13.88 -18.68
CA ILE A 333 42.87 -12.57 -18.92
C ILE A 333 41.52 -12.74 -19.64
N ARG A 334 41.46 -13.59 -20.68
CA ARG A 334 40.21 -13.88 -21.40
C ARG A 334 39.12 -14.42 -20.47
N TYR A 335 39.44 -15.35 -19.56
CA TYR A 335 38.48 -15.88 -18.58
C TYR A 335 38.00 -14.81 -17.60
N LEU A 336 38.91 -13.96 -17.10
CA LEU A 336 38.58 -12.87 -16.19
C LEU A 336 37.72 -11.79 -16.87
N ASP A 337 38.02 -11.44 -18.13
CA ASP A 337 37.25 -10.48 -18.91
C ASP A 337 35.83 -11.00 -19.17
N LEU A 338 35.68 -12.28 -19.54
CA LEU A 338 34.36 -12.93 -19.71
C LEU A 338 33.56 -12.95 -18.40
N PHE A 339 34.21 -13.27 -17.28
CA PHE A 339 33.58 -13.25 -15.96
C PHE A 339 33.15 -11.83 -15.57
N ALA A 340 33.99 -10.82 -15.80
CA ALA A 340 33.66 -9.42 -15.50
C ALA A 340 32.47 -8.91 -16.33
N VAL A 341 32.36 -9.32 -17.60
CA VAL A 341 31.19 -9.03 -18.44
C VAL A 341 29.94 -9.69 -17.87
N ALA A 342 30.00 -10.96 -17.48
CA ALA A 342 28.88 -11.65 -16.85
C ALA A 342 28.43 -10.97 -15.54
N MET A 343 29.37 -10.61 -14.66
CA MET A 343 29.06 -9.89 -13.42
C MET A 343 28.42 -8.52 -13.68
N THR A 344 28.78 -7.84 -14.79
CA THR A 344 28.13 -6.57 -15.18
C THR A 344 26.66 -6.77 -15.50
N GLY A 345 26.32 -7.75 -16.34
CA GLY A 345 24.93 -8.05 -16.68
C GLY A 345 24.10 -8.52 -15.48
N LEU A 346 24.71 -9.30 -14.58
CA LEU A 346 24.06 -9.71 -13.32
C LEU A 346 23.86 -8.52 -12.37
N GLN A 347 24.82 -7.60 -12.29
CA GLN A 347 24.71 -6.39 -11.46
C GLN A 347 23.52 -5.54 -11.93
N GLU A 348 23.41 -5.27 -13.23
CA GLU A 348 22.31 -4.48 -13.81
C GLU A 348 20.94 -5.12 -13.49
N ARG A 349 20.85 -6.45 -13.58
CA ARG A 349 19.63 -7.19 -13.21
C ARG A 349 19.34 -7.13 -11.71
N ALA A 350 20.36 -7.14 -10.86
CA ALA A 350 20.17 -7.00 -9.41
C ALA A 350 19.66 -5.59 -9.04
N GLU A 351 20.11 -4.54 -9.73
CA GLU A 351 19.60 -3.17 -9.56
C GLU A 351 18.12 -3.04 -9.99
N GLN A 352 17.70 -3.81 -11.00
CA GLN A 352 16.29 -3.90 -11.38
C GLN A 352 15.44 -4.56 -10.30
N VAL A 353 15.96 -5.58 -9.59
CA VAL A 353 15.27 -6.18 -8.43
C VAL A 353 15.06 -5.15 -7.32
N ASP A 354 16.09 -4.37 -6.99
CA ASP A 354 15.97 -3.29 -5.99
C ASP A 354 14.89 -2.27 -6.40
N THR A 355 14.80 -1.95 -7.69
CA THR A 355 13.76 -1.07 -8.25
C THR A 355 12.34 -1.66 -8.11
N LEU A 356 12.17 -2.96 -8.37
CA LEU A 356 10.88 -3.65 -8.19
C LEU A 356 10.43 -3.66 -6.72
N LEU A 357 11.36 -3.92 -5.80
CA LEU A 357 11.08 -3.88 -4.36
C LEU A 357 10.70 -2.47 -3.90
N ALA A 358 11.41 -1.44 -4.38
CA ALA A 358 11.07 -0.05 -4.10
C ALA A 358 9.67 0.33 -4.60
N ARG A 359 9.31 -0.12 -5.81
CA ARG A 359 7.96 0.05 -6.37
C ARG A 359 6.90 -0.63 -5.51
N HIS A 360 7.13 -1.88 -5.10
CA HIS A 360 6.20 -2.61 -4.24
C HIS A 360 5.96 -1.89 -2.90
N MET A 361 7.02 -1.40 -2.26
CA MET A 361 6.91 -0.61 -1.02
C MET A 361 6.14 0.69 -1.24
N ALA A 362 6.33 1.37 -2.37
CA ALA A 362 5.61 2.58 -2.71
C ALA A 362 4.11 2.32 -2.93
N GLU A 363 3.75 1.23 -3.61
CA GLU A 363 2.34 0.82 -3.81
C GLU A 363 1.66 0.51 -2.48
N GLN A 364 2.34 -0.19 -1.56
CA GLN A 364 1.82 -0.44 -0.21
C GLN A 364 1.66 0.84 0.62
N ALA A 365 2.63 1.76 0.54
CA ALA A 365 2.55 3.04 1.23
C ALA A 365 1.39 3.90 0.71
N ALA A 366 1.21 3.96 -0.61
CA ALA A 366 0.11 4.67 -1.25
C ALA A 366 -1.26 4.09 -0.84
N ALA A 367 -1.39 2.76 -0.79
CA ALA A 367 -2.61 2.09 -0.34
C ALA A 367 -2.94 2.44 1.12
N ARG A 368 -1.94 2.47 2.01
CA ARG A 368 -2.13 2.88 3.42
C ARG A 368 -2.60 4.33 3.51
N LEU A 369 -1.95 5.24 2.77
CA LEU A 369 -2.32 6.66 2.74
C LEU A 369 -3.74 6.87 2.19
N ALA A 370 -4.16 6.10 1.19
CA ALA A 370 -5.52 6.17 0.65
C ALA A 370 -6.57 5.75 1.71
N ILE A 371 -6.33 4.66 2.43
CA ILE A 371 -7.22 4.20 3.52
C ILE A 371 -7.31 5.26 4.63
N GLU A 372 -6.18 5.86 5.02
CA GLU A 372 -6.15 6.93 6.02
C GLU A 372 -6.86 8.19 5.54
N ALA A 373 -6.69 8.58 4.29
CA ALA A 373 -7.37 9.73 3.70
C ALA A 373 -8.88 9.52 3.66
N GLU A 374 -9.36 8.33 3.27
CA GLU A 374 -10.78 7.99 3.33
C GLU A 374 -11.31 8.04 4.77
N ARG A 375 -10.57 7.50 5.74
CA ARG A 375 -10.96 7.56 7.16
C ARG A 375 -11.12 9.01 7.63
N ARG A 376 -10.16 9.89 7.31
CA ARG A 376 -10.19 11.32 7.66
C ARG A 376 -11.33 12.06 6.96
N ALA A 377 -11.63 11.72 5.71
CA ALA A 377 -12.75 12.30 4.97
C ALA A 377 -14.09 11.92 5.62
N ARG A 378 -14.28 10.64 5.98
CA ARG A 378 -15.48 10.17 6.69
C ARG A 378 -15.63 10.82 8.07
N GLU A 379 -14.53 10.98 8.80
CA GLU A 379 -14.53 11.63 10.09
C GLU A 379 -14.88 13.12 10.01
N THR A 380 -14.29 13.83 9.03
CA THR A 380 -14.60 15.25 8.76
C THR A 380 -16.08 15.44 8.44
N GLU A 381 -16.63 14.62 7.53
CA GLU A 381 -18.05 14.73 7.16
C GLU A 381 -18.98 14.47 8.35
N ARG A 382 -18.65 13.46 9.17
CA ARG A 382 -19.39 13.15 10.40
C ARG A 382 -19.38 14.33 11.37
N LEU A 383 -18.23 14.99 11.57
CA LEU A 383 -18.12 16.14 12.47
C LEU A 383 -18.94 17.33 12.00
N ARG A 384 -19.14 17.54 10.69
CA ARG A 384 -19.93 18.67 10.15
C ARG A 384 -21.41 18.63 10.54
N ILE A 385 -21.94 17.44 10.82
CA ILE A 385 -23.36 17.25 11.18
C ILE A 385 -23.55 16.80 12.63
N SER A 386 -22.48 16.80 13.43
CA SER A 386 -22.51 16.31 14.81
C SER A 386 -22.74 17.43 15.82
N TYR A 387 -23.61 17.21 16.80
CA TYR A 387 -23.68 17.99 18.04
C TYR A 387 -22.93 17.20 19.13
N ALA A 388 -21.66 17.56 19.34
CA ALA A 388 -20.78 16.87 20.28
C ALA A 388 -20.83 17.49 21.68
N GLY A 389 -20.63 16.68 22.72
CA GLY A 389 -20.45 17.19 24.08
C GLY A 389 -21.72 17.35 24.92
N LEU A 390 -22.82 16.65 24.59
CA LEU A 390 -23.93 16.47 25.54
C LEU A 390 -23.48 15.50 26.65
N GLY A 391 -22.53 15.90 27.50
CA GLY A 391 -22.09 15.06 28.62
C GLY A 391 -23.25 14.72 29.57
N SER A 392 -22.98 13.97 30.63
CA SER A 392 -23.95 13.72 31.70
C SER A 392 -24.60 14.98 32.26
N ALA A 393 -23.91 16.12 32.18
CA ALA A 393 -24.44 17.44 32.50
C ALA A 393 -25.75 17.78 31.76
N ALA A 394 -25.95 17.33 30.51
CA ALA A 394 -27.19 17.56 29.75
C ALA A 394 -28.42 16.93 30.42
N THR A 395 -28.20 15.86 31.20
CA THR A 395 -29.24 15.14 31.93
C THR A 395 -29.48 15.71 33.33
N ALA A 396 -28.54 16.50 33.85
CA ALA A 396 -28.62 17.12 35.17
C ALA A 396 -29.05 18.59 35.12
N ALA A 397 -28.72 19.30 34.04
CA ALA A 397 -29.05 20.70 33.81
C ALA A 397 -29.25 20.98 32.30
N PRO A 398 -29.96 22.06 31.93
CA PRO A 398 -30.10 22.46 30.55
C PRO A 398 -28.76 22.88 29.95
N LEU A 399 -28.53 22.59 28.65
CA LEU A 399 -27.33 22.98 27.91
C LEU A 399 -27.67 23.58 26.55
N ILE A 400 -26.80 24.43 26.01
CA ILE A 400 -26.87 24.96 24.65
C ILE A 400 -25.55 24.63 23.96
N ILE A 401 -25.61 23.99 22.79
CA ILE A 401 -24.44 23.44 22.11
C ILE A 401 -24.48 23.83 20.63
N PRO A 402 -23.39 24.36 20.07
CA PRO A 402 -23.33 24.68 18.66
C PRO A 402 -23.18 23.42 17.80
N LEU A 403 -23.48 23.52 16.51
CA LEU A 403 -23.18 22.45 15.55
C LEU A 403 -21.65 22.28 15.39
N GLY A 404 -21.21 21.04 15.27
CA GLY A 404 -19.81 20.66 15.10
C GLY A 404 -19.09 20.38 16.42
N GLY A 405 -17.77 20.55 16.40
CA GLY A 405 -16.88 20.39 17.56
C GLY A 405 -16.65 21.67 18.37
N ALA A 406 -17.48 22.71 18.17
CA ALA A 406 -17.35 24.00 18.85
C ALA A 406 -18.06 24.00 20.21
N ALA A 407 -17.79 25.01 21.04
CA ALA A 407 -18.45 25.22 22.33
C ALA A 407 -18.72 26.71 22.58
N PHE A 408 -19.80 27.02 23.30
CA PHE A 408 -20.02 28.38 23.82
C PHE A 408 -19.24 28.56 25.13
N ASP A 409 -18.66 29.74 25.34
CA ASP A 409 -17.93 30.11 26.56
C ASP A 409 -18.91 30.41 27.73
N LEU A 410 -19.61 29.38 28.20
CA LEU A 410 -20.62 29.47 29.26
C LEU A 410 -20.20 28.65 30.50
N THR A 411 -20.44 29.19 31.69
CA THR A 411 -20.01 28.55 32.95
C THR A 411 -21.06 27.60 33.52
N ALA A 412 -20.65 26.71 34.43
CA ALA A 412 -21.56 25.84 35.20
C ALA A 412 -22.67 26.64 35.89
N GLY A 413 -22.31 27.76 36.53
CA GLY A 413 -23.25 28.64 37.22
C GLY A 413 -24.32 29.18 36.28
N THR A 414 -23.95 29.47 35.04
CA THR A 414 -24.87 29.97 34.02
C THR A 414 -25.94 28.93 33.65
N TYR A 415 -25.56 27.66 33.48
CA TYR A 415 -26.51 26.58 33.21
C TYR A 415 -27.42 26.29 34.40
N THR A 416 -26.92 26.40 35.64
CA THR A 416 -27.78 26.31 36.83
C THR A 416 -28.80 27.44 36.92
N ALA A 417 -28.42 28.67 36.55
CA ALA A 417 -29.34 29.80 36.49
C ALA A 417 -30.43 29.58 35.43
N LEU A 418 -30.08 29.04 34.26
CA LEU A 418 -31.02 28.65 33.21
C LEU A 418 -32.00 27.57 33.73
N GLN A 419 -31.51 26.55 34.44
CA GLN A 419 -32.38 25.53 35.05
C GLN A 419 -33.40 26.12 36.02
N HIS A 420 -32.93 27.00 36.92
CA HIS A 420 -33.81 27.68 37.87
C HIS A 420 -34.88 28.52 37.16
N ALA A 421 -34.49 29.26 36.13
CA ALA A 421 -35.43 30.07 35.36
C ALA A 421 -36.49 29.20 34.64
N ILE A 422 -36.11 28.04 34.09
CA ILE A 422 -37.07 27.08 33.49
C ILE A 422 -38.07 26.58 34.53
N ARG A 423 -37.59 26.17 35.72
CA ARG A 423 -38.47 25.68 36.79
C ARG A 423 -39.43 26.76 37.28
N ILE A 424 -38.94 27.99 37.47
CA ILE A 424 -39.78 29.15 37.86
C ILE A 424 -40.85 29.42 36.79
N ALA A 425 -40.47 29.38 35.51
CA ALA A 425 -41.41 29.56 34.40
C ALA A 425 -42.52 28.51 34.41
N VAL A 426 -42.17 27.22 34.57
CA VAL A 426 -43.12 26.11 34.66
C VAL A 426 -44.10 26.31 35.83
N VAL A 427 -43.59 26.65 37.02
CA VAL A 427 -44.42 26.92 38.20
C VAL A 427 -45.34 28.13 37.99
N ALA A 428 -44.82 29.23 37.43
CA ALA A 428 -45.59 30.43 37.15
C ALA A 428 -46.73 30.16 36.14
N MET A 429 -46.49 29.31 35.15
CA MET A 429 -47.54 28.88 34.22
C MET A 429 -48.55 27.91 34.83
N ALA A 430 -48.12 27.02 35.72
CA ALA A 430 -49.00 26.07 36.43
C ALA A 430 -49.95 26.76 37.42
N ALA A 431 -49.51 27.85 38.07
CA ALA A 431 -50.29 28.57 39.07
C ALA A 431 -51.46 29.39 38.50
N ARG A 432 -51.68 29.38 37.17
CA ARG A 432 -52.65 30.26 36.50
C ARG A 432 -54.00 29.58 36.28
N VAL A 433 -55.08 30.26 36.67
CA VAL A 433 -56.47 29.82 36.47
C VAL A 433 -57.04 30.49 35.21
N ALA A 434 -57.25 29.69 34.15
CA ALA A 434 -57.84 29.97 32.82
C ALA A 434 -57.01 30.82 31.81
N PRO A 435 -56.75 30.33 30.56
CA PRO A 435 -56.14 31.12 29.50
C PRO A 435 -57.16 31.58 28.43
N LEU A 436 -57.13 32.86 28.08
CA LEU A 436 -57.77 33.41 26.85
C LEU A 436 -56.74 33.65 25.71
N ALA A 437 -55.43 33.48 25.96
CA ALA A 437 -54.35 33.64 24.96
C ALA A 437 -53.14 32.70 25.25
N PRO A 438 -52.38 32.27 24.22
CA PRO A 438 -51.14 31.50 24.39
C PRO A 438 -50.09 32.36 25.08
N LEU A 439 -49.44 31.78 26.10
CA LEU A 439 -48.52 32.48 26.98
C LEU A 439 -47.17 31.81 26.98
N VAL A 440 -46.14 32.63 27.01
CA VAL A 440 -44.75 32.18 27.03
C VAL A 440 -44.03 32.92 28.14
N VAL A 441 -43.18 32.22 28.89
CA VAL A 441 -42.30 32.87 29.88
C VAL A 441 -40.92 33.00 29.26
N GLY A 442 -40.42 34.23 29.22
CA GLY A 442 -39.03 34.53 28.85
C GLY A 442 -38.10 34.06 29.95
N ILE A 443 -37.11 33.22 29.61
CA ILE A 443 -36.25 32.56 30.58
C ILE A 443 -34.81 33.00 30.41
N VAL A 444 -34.31 33.08 29.17
CA VAL A 444 -32.97 33.59 28.88
C VAL A 444 -32.94 34.29 27.52
N ALA A 445 -32.19 35.39 27.42
CA ALA A 445 -31.69 35.90 26.15
C ALA A 445 -30.19 35.58 26.03
N MET A 446 -29.79 34.98 24.90
CA MET A 446 -28.40 34.68 24.56
C MET A 446 -27.97 35.58 23.40
N SER A 447 -26.86 36.32 23.55
CA SER A 447 -26.25 37.01 22.41
C SER A 447 -25.42 36.03 21.57
N TRP A 448 -25.58 36.08 20.25
CA TRP A 448 -24.69 35.36 19.34
C TRP A 448 -23.29 35.98 19.37
N SER A 449 -22.25 35.15 19.19
CA SER A 449 -20.90 35.66 19.01
C SER A 449 -20.83 36.55 17.76
N PRO A 450 -20.22 37.75 17.81
CA PRO A 450 -20.13 38.64 16.65
C PRO A 450 -19.37 38.06 15.46
N SER A 451 -18.58 37.00 15.68
CA SER A 451 -17.84 36.29 14.63
C SER A 451 -18.70 35.32 13.82
N LEU A 452 -19.92 34.99 14.28
CA LEU A 452 -20.79 34.01 13.64
C LEU A 452 -21.69 34.64 12.59
N GLY A 453 -21.59 34.17 11.35
CA GLY A 453 -22.57 34.45 10.30
C GLY A 453 -23.90 33.70 10.54
N ASP A 454 -25.00 34.16 9.93
CA ASP A 454 -26.34 33.56 10.12
C ASP A 454 -26.41 32.04 9.86
N GLY A 455 -25.57 31.55 8.94
CA GLY A 455 -25.47 30.11 8.62
C GLY A 455 -24.71 29.30 9.67
N GLU A 456 -23.84 29.94 10.46
CA GLU A 456 -23.03 29.31 11.51
C GLU A 456 -23.73 29.35 12.89
N ARG A 457 -24.81 30.13 13.02
CA ARG A 457 -25.67 30.20 14.22
C ARG A 457 -26.52 28.94 14.39
N GLN A 458 -25.95 27.75 14.24
CA GLN A 458 -26.62 26.46 14.42
C GLN A 458 -26.43 25.98 15.85
N PHE A 459 -27.52 25.58 16.51
CA PHE A 459 -27.47 25.09 17.89
C PHE A 459 -28.50 24.00 18.17
N ALA A 460 -28.22 23.23 19.22
CA ALA A 460 -29.16 22.39 19.91
C ALA A 460 -29.21 22.83 21.39
N ALA A 461 -30.40 23.00 21.93
CA ALA A 461 -30.65 23.26 23.34
C ALA A 461 -31.28 22.02 23.98
N SER A 462 -30.72 21.53 25.07
CA SER A 462 -31.24 20.40 25.82
C SER A 462 -31.75 20.82 27.20
N VAL A 463 -32.77 20.14 27.70
CA VAL A 463 -33.32 20.31 29.05
C VAL A 463 -33.67 18.94 29.64
N PRO A 464 -33.34 18.68 30.92
CA PRO A 464 -33.81 17.48 31.61
C PRO A 464 -35.33 17.37 31.54
N LEU A 465 -35.85 16.21 31.11
CA LEU A 465 -37.30 16.06 30.89
C LEU A 465 -38.10 16.30 32.18
N ALA A 466 -37.52 15.95 33.34
CA ALA A 466 -38.12 16.16 34.66
C ALA A 466 -38.40 17.65 34.98
N ASP A 467 -37.63 18.59 34.42
CA ASP A 467 -37.82 20.03 34.65
C ASP A 467 -39.06 20.59 33.91
N LEU A 468 -39.68 19.80 33.02
CA LEU A 468 -40.85 20.17 32.22
C LEU A 468 -42.17 19.57 32.74
N SER A 469 -42.16 18.96 33.93
CA SER A 469 -43.34 18.30 34.54
C SER A 469 -44.01 17.25 33.63
N PRO A 470 -43.27 16.20 33.20
CA PRO A 470 -43.81 15.18 32.31
C PRO A 470 -44.90 14.36 33.03
N PRO A 471 -45.84 13.74 32.29
CA PRO A 471 -46.82 12.81 32.86
C PRO A 471 -46.19 11.72 33.73
N ASN A 472 -46.87 11.31 34.80
CA ASN A 472 -46.42 10.21 35.66
C ASN A 472 -46.51 8.86 34.92
N ASN A 473 -45.62 7.91 35.25
CA ASN A 473 -45.61 6.52 34.74
C ASN A 473 -45.43 6.37 33.21
N LEU A 474 -44.58 7.21 32.59
CA LEU A 474 -44.25 7.09 31.17
C LEU A 474 -43.22 5.99 30.89
N ASP A 475 -43.53 5.08 29.98
CA ASP A 475 -42.55 4.15 29.40
C ASP A 475 -41.99 4.72 28.09
N LEU A 476 -40.97 5.58 28.22
CA LEU A 476 -40.31 6.21 27.08
C LEU A 476 -39.58 5.20 26.18
N THR A 477 -39.16 4.06 26.72
CA THR A 477 -38.44 3.04 25.95
C THR A 477 -39.36 2.38 24.94
N THR A 478 -40.57 2.01 25.37
CA THR A 478 -41.60 1.46 24.48
C THR A 478 -42.08 2.48 23.45
N ILE A 479 -42.26 3.76 23.85
CA ILE A 479 -42.65 4.82 22.92
C ILE A 479 -41.55 5.05 21.86
N ALA A 480 -40.28 5.07 22.27
CA ALA A 480 -39.15 5.22 21.34
C ALA A 480 -39.05 4.04 20.36
N ALA A 481 -39.22 2.80 20.85
CA ALA A 481 -39.19 1.61 20.01
C ALA A 481 -40.32 1.57 18.97
N ALA A 482 -41.47 2.15 19.28
CA ALA A 482 -42.59 2.31 18.37
C ALA A 482 -42.47 3.54 17.43
N GLY A 483 -41.42 4.35 17.58
CA GLY A 483 -41.28 5.63 16.86
C GLY A 483 -42.33 6.67 17.24
N GLY A 484 -42.96 6.52 18.41
CA GLY A 484 -44.08 7.33 18.86
C GLY A 484 -43.73 8.76 19.27
N THR A 485 -44.75 9.51 19.65
CA THR A 485 -44.66 10.90 20.12
C THR A 485 -45.22 11.02 21.55
N LEU A 486 -44.79 12.07 22.26
CA LEU A 486 -45.27 12.42 23.59
C LEU A 486 -45.64 13.90 23.63
N THR A 487 -46.81 14.21 24.19
CA THR A 487 -47.23 15.59 24.48
C THR A 487 -46.95 15.91 25.94
N LEU A 488 -46.27 17.02 26.18
CA LEU A 488 -45.91 17.56 27.48
C LEU A 488 -46.76 18.80 27.80
N PRO A 489 -47.09 19.02 29.08
CA PRO A 489 -47.82 20.22 29.50
C PRO A 489 -47.00 21.50 29.26
N TYR A 490 -45.68 21.40 29.35
CA TYR A 490 -44.74 22.49 29.11
C TYR A 490 -43.59 22.00 28.25
N ALA A 491 -43.07 22.84 27.37
CA ALA A 491 -41.89 22.52 26.59
C ALA A 491 -41.06 23.76 26.28
N LEU A 492 -39.79 23.51 25.95
CA LEU A 492 -38.87 24.53 25.49
C LEU A 492 -39.31 25.02 24.10
N ALA A 493 -39.16 26.32 23.90
CA ALA A 493 -39.34 27.02 22.64
C ALA A 493 -38.22 28.05 22.47
N SER A 494 -37.96 28.46 21.22
CA SER A 494 -37.02 29.52 20.90
C SER A 494 -37.63 30.57 20.00
N ARG A 495 -37.14 31.80 20.15
CA ARG A 495 -37.40 32.90 19.23
C ARG A 495 -36.08 33.63 18.99
N GLU A 496 -35.70 33.80 17.73
CA GLU A 496 -34.57 34.65 17.37
C GLU A 496 -35.06 36.06 17.04
N GLU A 497 -34.39 37.07 17.59
CA GLU A 497 -34.61 38.49 17.31
C GLU A 497 -33.24 39.18 17.17
N ASP A 498 -32.97 39.74 15.99
CA ASP A 498 -31.68 40.31 15.61
C ASP A 498 -30.49 39.37 15.93
N ASP A 499 -29.60 39.78 16.83
CA ASP A 499 -28.43 38.99 17.28
C ASP A 499 -28.68 38.25 18.60
N ARG A 500 -29.94 38.04 18.99
CA ARG A 500 -30.31 37.37 20.23
C ARG A 500 -31.20 36.15 20.01
N LEU A 501 -30.85 35.07 20.69
CA LEU A 501 -31.70 33.90 20.87
C LEU A 501 -32.44 34.03 22.20
N HIS A 502 -33.77 34.08 22.14
CA HIS A 502 -34.62 34.00 23.32
C HIS A 502 -35.07 32.55 23.53
N LEU A 503 -34.70 31.98 24.67
CA LEU A 503 -35.23 30.70 25.14
C LEU A 503 -36.42 30.93 26.06
N LEU A 504 -37.44 30.13 25.81
CA LEU A 504 -38.80 30.35 26.23
C LEU A 504 -39.41 29.02 26.70
N VAL A 505 -40.35 29.04 27.65
CA VAL A 505 -41.20 27.87 27.90
C VAL A 505 -42.63 28.21 27.53
N SER A 506 -43.22 27.36 26.70
CA SER A 506 -44.60 27.45 26.24
C SER A 506 -45.49 26.43 26.96
N GLN A 507 -46.79 26.73 27.05
CA GLN A 507 -47.83 25.75 27.40
C GLN A 507 -48.18 24.91 26.18
N ASP A 508 -48.49 23.63 26.40
CA ASP A 508 -48.80 22.64 25.38
C ASP A 508 -47.66 22.45 24.37
N SER A 509 -46.93 21.36 24.49
CA SER A 509 -45.82 21.10 23.59
C SER A 509 -46.26 20.69 22.19
N GLY A 510 -47.51 20.28 21.98
CA GLY A 510 -47.85 19.42 20.84
C GLY A 510 -47.09 18.07 20.89
N PRO A 511 -47.27 17.20 19.88
CA PRO A 511 -46.62 15.89 19.85
C PRO A 511 -45.12 16.01 19.56
N ILE A 512 -44.27 15.56 20.49
CA ILE A 512 -42.81 15.53 20.32
C ILE A 512 -42.33 14.09 20.08
N PRO A 513 -41.58 13.79 19.00
CA PRO A 513 -41.02 12.47 18.74
C PRO A 513 -40.09 11.98 19.86
N VAL A 514 -40.24 10.71 20.27
CA VAL A 514 -39.33 10.05 21.23
C VAL A 514 -38.34 9.16 20.47
N ARG A 515 -37.05 9.26 20.80
CA ARG A 515 -35.95 8.53 20.17
C ARG A 515 -35.03 7.93 21.21
N ALA A 516 -34.50 6.74 20.95
CA ALA A 516 -33.55 6.05 21.83
C ALA A 516 -32.11 6.26 21.34
N ALA A 517 -31.21 6.63 22.24
CA ALA A 517 -29.78 6.68 21.95
C ALA A 517 -29.14 5.28 22.08
N VAL A 518 -28.15 4.99 21.24
CA VAL A 518 -27.45 3.70 21.16
C VAL A 518 -25.99 3.87 21.55
N PHE A 519 -25.45 2.94 22.34
CA PHE A 519 -24.06 2.98 22.77
C PHE A 519 -23.10 2.64 21.62
N ASP A 520 -22.16 3.54 21.34
CA ASP A 520 -21.06 3.37 20.39
C ASP A 520 -19.81 2.88 21.15
N ASN A 521 -19.49 1.59 21.00
CA ASN A 521 -18.39 0.96 21.72
C ASN A 521 -16.99 1.42 21.25
N GLU A 522 -16.82 1.85 20.01
CA GLU A 522 -15.52 2.35 19.55
C GLU A 522 -15.18 3.69 20.20
N ARG A 523 -16.22 4.51 20.43
CA ARG A 523 -16.07 5.90 20.90
C ARG A 523 -16.41 6.08 22.38
N GLN A 524 -16.98 5.05 23.01
CA GLN A 524 -17.41 5.05 24.41
C GLN A 524 -18.42 6.18 24.71
N VAL A 525 -19.35 6.44 23.78
CA VAL A 525 -20.41 7.45 23.89
C VAL A 525 -21.75 6.88 23.47
N TYR A 526 -22.86 7.43 23.98
CA TYR A 526 -24.18 7.21 23.41
C TYR A 526 -24.38 8.10 22.19
N SER A 527 -25.02 7.59 21.14
CA SER A 527 -25.23 8.31 19.88
C SER A 527 -26.65 8.15 19.36
N LEU A 528 -27.15 9.19 18.68
CA LEU A 528 -28.43 9.18 17.96
C LEU A 528 -28.23 9.86 16.61
N ALA A 529 -28.48 9.13 15.52
CA ALA A 529 -28.55 9.69 14.18
C ALA A 529 -30.01 10.02 13.83
N LEU A 530 -30.23 11.21 13.29
CA LEU A 530 -31.50 11.67 12.72
C LEU A 530 -31.29 11.86 11.22
N ASP A 531 -32.29 11.52 10.40
CA ASP A 531 -32.15 11.57 8.94
C ASP A 531 -32.74 12.83 8.31
N THR A 532 -33.62 13.55 9.00
CA THR A 532 -34.38 14.68 8.43
C THR A 532 -34.44 15.86 9.38
N PRO A 533 -33.48 16.81 9.30
CA PRO A 533 -32.25 16.75 8.51
C PRO A 533 -31.20 15.81 9.15
N SER A 534 -30.20 15.40 8.36
CA SER A 534 -29.12 14.53 8.83
C SER A 534 -28.33 15.17 9.97
N ARG A 535 -28.44 14.62 11.18
CA ARG A 535 -27.76 15.12 12.39
C ARG A 535 -27.30 13.94 13.25
N ILE A 536 -26.16 14.08 13.92
CA ILE A 536 -25.66 13.09 14.88
C ILE A 536 -25.54 13.76 16.24
N LEU A 537 -26.23 13.24 17.24
CA LEU A 537 -26.10 13.69 18.63
C LEU A 537 -25.29 12.68 19.41
N THR A 538 -24.37 13.14 20.26
CA THR A 538 -23.53 12.25 21.09
C THR A 538 -23.51 12.68 22.55
N TRP A 539 -23.64 11.72 23.46
CA TRP A 539 -23.61 11.90 24.90
C TRP A 539 -22.53 11.06 25.57
N THR A 540 -21.75 11.68 26.46
CA THR A 540 -20.77 10.96 27.28
C THR A 540 -21.48 10.40 28.52
N PRO A 541 -21.42 9.08 28.78
CA PRO A 541 -22.06 8.49 29.95
C PRO A 541 -21.39 8.91 31.26
N LEU A 542 -22.14 8.85 32.38
CA LEU A 542 -21.60 9.03 33.73
C LEU A 542 -20.62 7.91 34.12
N ASN A 543 -20.95 6.68 33.73
CA ASN A 543 -20.11 5.49 33.86
C ASN A 543 -20.16 4.76 32.51
N ALA A 544 -19.02 4.49 31.87
CA ALA A 544 -19.05 3.65 30.67
C ALA A 544 -19.53 2.23 31.06
N PRO A 545 -20.40 1.58 30.28
CA PRO A 545 -20.79 0.20 30.52
C PRO A 545 -19.54 -0.68 30.67
N GLY A 546 -19.31 -1.25 31.87
CA GLY A 546 -18.16 -2.13 32.16
C GLY A 546 -17.00 -1.50 32.95
N THR A 547 -17.07 -0.23 33.38
CA THR A 547 -16.05 0.39 34.24
C THR A 547 -16.60 0.66 35.65
N GLU A 548 -16.25 -0.15 36.64
CA GLU A 548 -16.72 -0.04 38.04
C GLU A 548 -15.98 1.01 38.91
N LEU A 549 -15.25 1.98 38.35
CA LEU A 549 -14.44 2.91 39.15
C LEU A 549 -14.47 4.35 38.64
N GLY A 550 -15.00 5.26 39.47
CA GLY A 550 -14.65 6.68 39.46
C GLY A 550 -15.77 7.66 39.14
N SER A 551 -16.45 8.16 40.17
CA SER A 551 -17.36 9.31 40.08
C SER A 551 -16.58 10.57 39.70
N SER A 552 -16.96 11.23 38.60
CA SER A 552 -16.54 12.61 38.33
C SER A 552 -17.76 13.51 38.10
N THR A 553 -17.90 14.51 38.96
CA THR A 553 -18.90 15.59 38.88
C THR A 553 -18.42 16.78 38.05
N SER A 554 -17.37 16.62 37.24
CA SER A 554 -16.82 17.70 36.41
C SER A 554 -17.60 17.86 35.10
N LEU A 555 -17.92 19.10 34.73
CA LEU A 555 -18.36 19.43 33.37
C LEU A 555 -17.35 18.89 32.34
N PRO A 556 -17.80 18.48 31.14
CA PRO A 556 -16.89 18.01 30.11
C PRO A 556 -15.86 19.09 29.79
N VAL A 557 -14.58 18.73 29.86
CA VAL A 557 -13.49 19.54 29.27
C VAL A 557 -13.77 19.61 27.77
N ALA A 558 -13.82 20.82 27.22
CA ALA A 558 -13.96 21.01 25.78
C ALA A 558 -12.91 20.14 25.05
N PRO A 559 -13.27 19.39 24.01
CA PRO A 559 -12.32 18.55 23.30
C PRO A 559 -11.09 19.39 22.91
N THR A 560 -9.90 18.85 23.13
CA THR A 560 -8.64 19.57 22.88
C THR A 560 -8.58 20.00 21.41
N GLY A 561 -8.74 21.31 21.15
CA GLY A 561 -8.85 21.87 19.79
C GLY A 561 -10.24 22.37 19.38
N ALA A 562 -11.25 22.33 20.25
CA ALA A 562 -12.57 22.90 20.02
C ALA A 562 -12.51 24.43 19.79
N THR A 563 -13.19 24.92 18.76
CA THR A 563 -13.41 26.36 18.58
C THR A 563 -14.35 26.84 19.69
N ILE A 564 -13.87 27.73 20.55
CA ILE A 564 -14.68 28.34 21.61
C ILE A 564 -15.26 29.64 21.07
N TYR A 565 -16.59 29.72 20.97
CA TYR A 565 -17.30 30.94 20.62
C TYR A 565 -17.38 31.84 21.85
N THR A 566 -16.52 32.88 21.87
CA THR A 566 -16.48 33.88 22.93
C THR A 566 -17.52 34.99 22.70
N GLY A 567 -17.90 35.70 23.77
CA GLY A 567 -18.87 36.80 23.70
C GLY A 567 -20.35 36.38 23.74
N SER A 568 -20.63 35.09 23.96
CA SER A 568 -21.99 34.61 24.22
C SER A 568 -22.32 34.84 25.70
N GLU A 569 -23.36 35.62 25.99
CA GLU A 569 -23.82 35.88 27.35
C GLU A 569 -25.24 35.37 27.51
N LEU A 570 -25.51 34.56 28.55
CA LEU A 570 -26.86 34.15 28.93
C LEU A 570 -27.38 35.10 30.00
N ILE A 571 -28.42 35.86 29.66
CA ILE A 571 -29.06 36.81 30.56
C ILE A 571 -30.41 36.23 30.98
N PRO A 572 -30.57 35.77 32.25
CA PRO A 572 -31.85 35.31 32.76
C PRO A 572 -32.92 36.39 32.64
N GLN A 573 -34.09 35.99 32.16
CA GLN A 573 -35.28 36.82 32.11
C GLN A 573 -36.32 36.22 33.04
N THR A 574 -37.13 37.08 33.65
CA THR A 574 -38.30 36.63 34.42
C THR A 574 -39.42 37.57 34.07
N GLY A 575 -40.29 37.12 33.18
CA GLY A 575 -41.36 37.94 32.64
C GLY A 575 -42.34 37.10 31.84
N LEU A 576 -43.61 37.39 32.06
CA LEU A 576 -44.70 36.79 31.33
C LEU A 576 -44.86 37.56 30.01
N VAL A 577 -44.55 36.92 28.88
CA VAL A 577 -44.60 37.56 27.57
C VAL A 577 -45.77 36.99 26.80
N GLU A 578 -46.68 37.84 26.35
CA GLU A 578 -47.63 37.45 25.32
C GLU A 578 -46.86 37.31 24.01
N SER A 579 -46.68 36.08 23.52
CA SER A 579 -46.07 35.87 22.22
C SER A 579 -47.07 36.25 21.13
N TYR A 580 -46.91 37.41 20.52
CA TYR A 580 -47.57 37.76 19.27
C TYR A 580 -46.55 37.95 18.13
N PRO A 581 -46.74 37.29 16.96
CA PRO A 581 -47.69 36.19 16.74
C PRO A 581 -47.41 35.00 17.68
N ALA A 582 -48.44 34.18 17.93
CA ALA A 582 -48.32 32.99 18.78
C ALA A 582 -47.26 32.04 18.22
N LEU A 583 -46.36 31.54 19.08
CA LEU A 583 -45.45 30.45 18.71
C LEU A 583 -46.28 29.20 18.47
N ASP A 584 -46.18 28.62 17.27
CA ASP A 584 -46.86 27.38 16.92
C ASP A 584 -45.96 26.17 17.29
N PRO A 585 -46.32 25.35 18.28
CA PRO A 585 -45.49 24.24 18.73
C PRO A 585 -45.20 23.21 17.63
N LEU A 586 -46.06 23.12 16.62
CA LEU A 586 -45.93 22.21 15.47
C LEU A 586 -44.87 22.65 14.45
N GLU A 587 -44.36 23.88 14.59
CA GLU A 587 -43.28 24.42 13.76
C GLU A 587 -41.90 24.29 14.42
N LEU A 588 -41.84 23.89 15.69
CA LEU A 588 -40.61 23.78 16.47
C LEU A 588 -40.00 22.39 16.38
N ASP A 589 -38.76 22.31 15.90
CA ASP A 589 -38.01 21.06 15.75
C ASP A 589 -37.44 20.58 17.10
N ARG A 590 -38.08 19.55 17.67
CA ARG A 590 -37.78 19.02 19.00
C ARG A 590 -37.87 17.51 19.02
N ILE A 591 -37.07 16.88 19.87
CA ILE A 591 -37.13 15.45 20.16
C ILE A 591 -36.99 15.20 21.65
N ILE A 592 -37.53 14.08 22.13
CA ILE A 592 -37.21 13.53 23.44
C ILE A 592 -36.24 12.39 23.22
N VAL A 593 -35.09 12.45 23.89
CA VAL A 593 -34.09 11.39 23.87
C VAL A 593 -34.19 10.58 25.15
N THR A 594 -34.36 9.28 25.00
CA THR A 594 -34.28 8.30 26.09
C THR A 594 -33.00 7.47 25.95
N PHE A 595 -32.49 6.99 27.08
CA PHE A 595 -31.26 6.21 27.17
C PHE A 595 -31.55 4.86 27.82
N PRO A 596 -30.75 3.82 27.57
CA PRO A 596 -30.82 2.56 28.31
C PRO A 596 -30.76 2.78 29.83
N ALA A 597 -31.48 1.96 30.61
CA ALA A 597 -31.60 2.15 32.06
C ALA A 597 -30.26 2.06 32.82
N ASP A 598 -29.31 1.30 32.27
CA ASP A 598 -27.94 1.10 32.76
C ASP A 598 -26.96 2.23 32.35
N SER A 599 -27.39 3.16 31.49
CA SER A 599 -26.56 4.29 31.04
C SER A 599 -26.25 5.32 32.15
N GLY A 600 -27.08 5.39 33.19
CA GLY A 600 -27.06 6.45 34.20
C GLY A 600 -27.49 7.83 33.69
N LEU A 601 -27.99 7.94 32.45
CA LEU A 601 -28.42 9.19 31.82
C LEU A 601 -29.95 9.33 31.89
N ALA A 602 -30.43 10.43 32.46
CA ALA A 602 -31.87 10.72 32.49
C ALA A 602 -32.38 11.17 31.11
N PRO A 603 -33.66 10.93 30.77
CA PRO A 603 -34.27 11.42 29.53
C PRO A 603 -34.24 12.95 29.43
N ILE A 604 -34.00 13.45 28.23
CA ILE A 604 -33.90 14.89 27.94
C ILE A 604 -34.80 15.28 26.77
N LEU A 605 -35.24 16.52 26.75
CA LEU A 605 -35.79 17.15 25.56
C LEU A 605 -34.69 17.94 24.87
N VAL A 606 -34.52 17.73 23.57
CA VAL A 606 -33.59 18.47 22.71
C VAL A 606 -34.40 19.28 21.71
N MET A 607 -34.11 20.58 21.63
CA MET A 607 -34.67 21.52 20.69
C MET A 607 -33.57 21.99 19.75
N PHE A 608 -33.84 21.97 18.45
CA PHE A 608 -32.94 22.51 17.45
C PHE A 608 -33.37 23.92 17.06
N ARG A 609 -32.49 24.65 16.38
CA ARG A 609 -32.84 25.91 15.73
C ARG A 609 -34.03 25.72 14.78
N ASP A 610 -34.90 26.73 14.67
CA ASP A 610 -36.02 26.71 13.73
C ASP A 610 -35.50 26.54 12.30
N ARG A 611 -35.88 25.44 11.65
CA ARG A 611 -35.47 25.08 10.28
C ARG A 611 -35.90 26.12 9.23
N ARG A 612 -36.85 27.01 9.54
CA ARG A 612 -37.24 28.15 8.67
C ARG A 612 -36.20 29.26 8.63
N LEU A 613 -35.27 29.27 9.58
CA LEU A 613 -34.14 30.18 9.61
C LEU A 613 -32.90 29.58 8.92
N GLU A 614 -32.91 28.28 8.63
CA GLU A 614 -31.87 27.59 7.87
C GLU A 614 -32.04 27.85 6.36
N PRO A 615 -30.96 28.02 5.59
CA PRO A 615 -31.03 28.10 4.14
C PRO A 615 -31.61 26.82 3.50
N GLY A 616 -32.31 26.97 2.38
CA GLY A 616 -32.77 25.81 1.60
C GLY A 616 -33.25 26.17 0.20
N ALA A 617 -33.24 25.16 -0.68
CA ALA A 617 -33.70 25.28 -2.05
C ALA A 617 -35.20 24.95 -2.17
N ALA A 618 -35.95 25.76 -2.91
CA ALA A 618 -37.35 25.47 -3.18
C ALA A 618 -37.50 24.29 -4.13
N THR A 619 -38.39 23.35 -3.79
CA THR A 619 -38.72 22.16 -4.59
C THR A 619 -40.23 22.06 -4.80
N GLY A 620 -40.69 21.17 -5.67
CA GLY A 620 -42.12 21.00 -5.97
C GLY A 620 -42.57 21.78 -7.21
N SER A 621 -43.72 21.39 -7.75
CA SER A 621 -44.24 21.89 -9.04
C SER A 621 -45.49 22.75 -8.89
N GLY A 622 -46.11 22.75 -7.71
CA GLY A 622 -47.37 23.45 -7.48
C GLY A 622 -48.53 22.81 -8.24
N GLN A 623 -49.68 23.51 -8.27
CA GLN A 623 -50.89 23.02 -8.93
C GLN A 623 -51.47 24.06 -9.88
N ASP A 624 -52.08 23.60 -10.96
CA ASP A 624 -52.81 24.47 -11.88
C ASP A 624 -54.07 25.00 -11.21
N ILE A 625 -54.26 26.31 -11.25
CA ILE A 625 -55.40 26.98 -10.62
C ILE A 625 -56.41 27.40 -11.68
N THR A 626 -57.63 26.89 -11.58
CA THR A 626 -58.77 27.32 -12.40
C THR A 626 -59.68 28.26 -11.60
N GLY A 627 -59.87 29.49 -12.06
CA GLY A 627 -60.75 30.48 -11.40
C GLY A 627 -60.06 31.30 -10.30
N VAL A 628 -60.79 31.59 -9.22
CA VAL A 628 -60.29 32.42 -8.10
C VAL A 628 -59.37 31.59 -7.20
N TRP A 629 -58.10 31.99 -7.09
CA TRP A 629 -57.07 31.24 -6.36
C TRP A 629 -57.26 31.28 -4.84
N LEU A 630 -57.23 32.47 -4.23
CA LEU A 630 -57.43 32.65 -2.80
C LEU A 630 -58.92 32.74 -2.44
N GLY A 631 -59.70 31.76 -2.91
CA GLY A 631 -61.14 31.63 -2.69
C GLY A 631 -61.48 30.74 -1.49
N ASP A 632 -62.57 29.97 -1.58
CA ASP A 632 -63.10 29.14 -0.48
C ASP A 632 -62.12 28.09 0.05
N SER A 633 -61.19 27.60 -0.78
CA SER A 633 -60.16 26.64 -0.37
C SER A 633 -59.30 27.15 0.79
N THR A 634 -59.02 28.45 0.85
CA THR A 634 -58.24 29.10 1.92
C THR A 634 -58.94 29.14 3.28
N ARG A 635 -60.24 28.82 3.32
CA ARG A 635 -61.06 28.73 4.54
C ARG A 635 -61.10 27.31 5.13
N ASN A 636 -60.66 26.32 4.36
CA ASN A 636 -60.65 24.90 4.72
C ASN A 636 -59.20 24.38 4.71
N SER A 637 -58.85 23.44 3.83
CA SER A 637 -57.53 22.78 3.77
C SER A 637 -56.40 23.63 3.16
N GLY A 638 -56.70 24.85 2.70
CA GLY A 638 -55.75 25.77 2.11
C GLY A 638 -55.61 25.65 0.59
N ALA A 639 -55.30 26.76 -0.06
CA ALA A 639 -55.06 26.82 -1.51
C ALA A 639 -53.62 26.37 -1.83
N PRO A 640 -53.41 25.49 -2.83
CA PRO A 640 -52.07 25.13 -3.28
C PRO A 640 -51.36 26.31 -3.95
N ILE A 641 -50.03 26.27 -4.01
CA ILE A 641 -49.25 27.27 -4.74
C ILE A 641 -49.45 27.07 -6.25
N PRO A 642 -49.75 28.12 -7.05
CA PRO A 642 -49.95 27.99 -8.48
C PRO A 642 -48.69 27.48 -9.18
N SER A 643 -48.85 26.55 -10.14
CA SER A 643 -47.73 25.93 -10.88
C SER A 643 -46.80 26.95 -11.53
N GLN A 644 -47.35 28.02 -12.11
CA GLN A 644 -46.58 29.11 -12.72
C GLN A 644 -45.71 29.89 -11.71
N ILE A 645 -46.14 30.01 -10.45
CA ILE A 645 -45.33 30.61 -9.38
C ILE A 645 -44.31 29.61 -8.86
N ALA A 646 -44.71 28.35 -8.69
CA ALA A 646 -43.85 27.28 -8.21
C ALA A 646 -42.66 27.04 -9.15
N GLY A 647 -42.90 26.97 -10.47
CA GLY A 647 -41.84 26.83 -11.47
C GLY A 647 -40.83 27.98 -11.47
N MET A 648 -41.22 29.18 -11.07
CA MET A 648 -40.30 30.32 -10.92
C MET A 648 -39.49 30.26 -9.62
N LEU A 649 -39.97 29.58 -8.58
CA LEU A 649 -39.27 29.40 -7.32
C LEU A 649 -38.37 28.17 -7.33
N ALA A 650 -38.76 27.10 -8.04
CA ALA A 650 -38.08 25.82 -8.05
C ALA A 650 -36.59 25.95 -8.41
N GLY A 651 -35.73 25.31 -7.61
CA GLY A 651 -34.28 25.35 -7.77
C GLY A 651 -33.60 26.63 -7.26
N GLN A 652 -34.34 27.65 -6.82
CA GLN A 652 -33.76 28.83 -6.17
C GLN A 652 -33.42 28.54 -4.71
N GLU A 653 -32.22 28.95 -4.28
CA GLU A 653 -31.80 28.90 -2.88
C GLU A 653 -32.26 30.16 -2.13
N PHE A 654 -32.88 29.94 -0.97
CA PHE A 654 -33.32 31.01 -0.08
C PHE A 654 -32.56 30.92 1.24
N LYS A 655 -32.10 32.06 1.76
CA LYS A 655 -31.41 32.14 3.06
C LYS A 655 -32.31 31.83 4.26
N SER A 656 -33.63 31.94 4.09
CA SER A 656 -34.64 31.59 5.10
C SER A 656 -36.01 31.43 4.43
N PHE A 657 -36.96 30.77 5.10
CA PHE A 657 -38.32 30.59 4.62
C PHE A 657 -39.04 31.94 4.44
N ASN A 658 -38.73 32.94 5.27
CA ASN A 658 -39.27 34.29 5.09
C ASN A 658 -38.82 34.93 3.77
N LYS A 659 -37.61 34.61 3.27
CA LYS A 659 -37.15 35.06 1.95
C LYS A 659 -37.91 34.36 0.82
N LEU A 660 -38.17 33.06 0.94
CA LEU A 660 -39.07 32.35 0.03
C LEU A 660 -40.47 32.97 0.02
N ARG A 661 -41.06 33.22 1.20
CA ARG A 661 -42.36 33.88 1.35
C ARG A 661 -42.39 35.25 0.67
N GLN A 662 -41.36 36.08 0.85
CA GLN A 662 -41.23 37.38 0.20
C GLN A 662 -41.16 37.26 -1.32
N ALA A 663 -40.34 36.33 -1.83
CA ALA A 663 -40.20 36.06 -3.25
C ALA A 663 -41.52 35.58 -3.87
N MET A 664 -42.19 34.62 -3.24
CA MET A 664 -43.48 34.09 -3.68
C MET A 664 -44.52 35.20 -3.85
N TRP A 665 -44.72 36.06 -2.84
CA TRP A 665 -45.68 37.16 -2.95
C TRP A 665 -45.28 38.20 -4.00
N THR A 666 -43.98 38.46 -4.15
CA THR A 666 -43.47 39.38 -5.19
C THR A 666 -43.73 38.83 -6.60
N LEU A 667 -43.58 37.52 -6.81
CA LEU A 667 -43.90 36.85 -8.07
C LEU A 667 -45.40 36.90 -8.36
N VAL A 668 -46.25 36.62 -7.37
CA VAL A 668 -47.72 36.74 -7.49
C VAL A 668 -48.14 38.15 -7.92
N ALA A 669 -47.52 39.20 -7.37
CA ALA A 669 -47.82 40.58 -7.75
C ALA A 669 -47.41 40.96 -9.19
N ARG A 670 -46.45 40.23 -9.77
CA ARG A 670 -45.95 40.44 -11.14
C ARG A 670 -46.72 39.61 -12.17
N ASP A 671 -47.39 38.56 -11.73
CA ASP A 671 -48.16 37.69 -12.61
C ASP A 671 -49.46 38.39 -13.06
N ALA A 672 -49.60 38.59 -14.36
CA ALA A 672 -50.70 39.38 -14.92
C ALA A 672 -52.08 38.74 -14.67
N ILE A 673 -52.18 37.43 -14.47
CA ILE A 673 -53.44 36.71 -14.26
C ILE A 673 -53.79 36.68 -12.77
N LEU A 674 -52.83 36.34 -11.91
CA LEU A 674 -53.04 36.26 -10.47
C LEU A 674 -53.20 37.64 -9.84
N ALA A 675 -52.43 38.64 -10.25
CA ALA A 675 -52.49 39.99 -9.68
C ALA A 675 -53.86 40.65 -9.88
N GLN A 676 -54.59 40.35 -10.97
CA GLN A 676 -55.94 40.85 -11.22
C GLN A 676 -56.96 40.44 -10.15
N GLN A 677 -56.67 39.40 -9.37
CA GLN A 677 -57.56 38.91 -8.31
C GLN A 677 -57.42 39.72 -7.00
N PHE A 678 -56.48 40.68 -6.92
CA PHE A 678 -56.17 41.43 -5.69
C PHE A 678 -56.50 42.92 -5.82
N SER A 679 -56.83 43.55 -4.69
CA SER A 679 -57.00 45.01 -4.64
C SER A 679 -55.66 45.74 -4.85
N PRO A 680 -55.67 47.00 -5.33
CA PRO A 680 -54.45 47.80 -5.50
C PRO A 680 -53.60 47.89 -4.22
N GLN A 681 -54.22 47.94 -3.04
CA GLN A 681 -53.50 47.97 -1.77
C GLN A 681 -52.80 46.64 -1.47
N ASN A 682 -53.42 45.50 -1.81
CA ASN A 682 -52.81 44.19 -1.64
C ASN A 682 -51.69 43.97 -2.66
N ILE A 683 -51.85 44.41 -3.91
CA ILE A 683 -50.77 44.40 -4.91
C ILE A 683 -49.56 45.18 -4.39
N ALA A 684 -49.76 46.42 -3.89
CA ALA A 684 -48.68 47.25 -3.34
C ALA A 684 -47.98 46.64 -2.09
N ARG A 685 -48.67 45.76 -1.35
CA ARG A 685 -48.05 44.98 -0.25
C ARG A 685 -47.22 43.83 -0.80
N MET A 686 -47.77 43.06 -1.73
CA MET A 686 -47.11 41.91 -2.33
C MET A 686 -45.87 42.30 -3.14
N THR A 687 -45.88 43.45 -3.84
CA THR A 687 -44.68 44.00 -4.51
C THR A 687 -43.53 44.31 -3.53
N ARG A 688 -43.84 44.52 -2.25
CA ARG A 688 -42.85 44.69 -1.17
C ARG A 688 -42.54 43.37 -0.44
N GLY A 689 -42.97 42.22 -0.97
CA GLY A 689 -42.80 40.90 -0.36
C GLY A 689 -43.68 40.64 0.87
N LEU A 690 -44.71 41.46 1.10
CA LEU A 690 -45.64 41.29 2.22
C LEU A 690 -46.85 40.46 1.78
N ALA A 691 -47.37 39.62 2.67
CA ALA A 691 -48.58 38.87 2.40
C ALA A 691 -49.80 39.81 2.22
N PRO A 692 -50.73 39.47 1.31
CA PRO A 692 -51.97 40.21 1.12
C PRO A 692 -52.86 40.08 2.37
N LYS A 693 -53.67 41.11 2.63
CA LYS A 693 -54.62 41.11 3.75
C LYS A 693 -55.85 40.26 3.44
N VAL A 694 -56.35 39.56 4.46
CA VAL A 694 -57.63 38.82 4.41
C VAL A 694 -58.81 39.75 4.72
N THR A 695 -60.02 39.28 4.44
CA THR A 695 -61.24 39.99 4.85
C THR A 695 -61.37 40.02 6.38
N LYS A 696 -62.11 41.00 6.94
CA LYS A 696 -62.23 41.15 8.40
C LYS A 696 -62.76 39.90 9.10
N SER A 697 -63.67 39.16 8.47
CA SER A 697 -64.28 37.93 8.99
C SER A 697 -63.32 36.74 9.05
N GLU A 698 -62.18 36.81 8.36
CA GLU A 698 -61.20 35.73 8.26
C GLU A 698 -59.94 35.98 9.09
N ARG A 699 -59.91 37.11 9.80
CA ARG A 699 -58.84 37.44 10.74
C ARG A 699 -58.97 36.58 11.99
N HIS A 700 -57.82 36.31 12.60
CA HIS A 700 -57.78 35.71 13.93
C HIS A 700 -56.93 36.61 14.83
N GLN A 701 -57.58 37.27 15.79
CA GLN A 701 -56.93 38.25 16.67
C GLN A 701 -56.19 39.34 15.85
N SER A 702 -54.89 39.52 16.07
CA SER A 702 -54.05 40.48 15.35
C SER A 702 -53.56 40.00 13.98
N LEU A 703 -53.79 38.73 13.63
CA LEU A 703 -53.40 38.15 12.34
C LEU A 703 -54.40 38.55 11.25
N ASP A 704 -53.96 39.42 10.34
CA ASP A 704 -54.81 40.00 9.29
C ASP A 704 -54.35 39.75 7.84
N THR A 705 -53.38 38.86 7.64
CA THR A 705 -52.83 38.48 6.34
C THR A 705 -52.87 36.98 6.10
N PHE A 706 -52.91 36.56 4.84
CA PHE A 706 -52.81 35.14 4.49
C PHE A 706 -51.50 34.52 5.02
N ILE A 707 -51.59 33.26 5.45
CA ILE A 707 -50.49 32.49 6.04
C ILE A 707 -50.09 31.38 5.08
N ILE A 708 -48.78 31.14 4.93
CA ILE A 708 -48.27 29.93 4.28
C ILE A 708 -48.15 28.85 5.37
N HIS A 709 -48.89 27.78 5.21
CA HIS A 709 -49.00 26.66 6.15
C HIS A 709 -48.32 25.41 5.58
N HIS A 710 -47.58 24.71 6.43
CA HIS A 710 -47.01 23.40 6.10
C HIS A 710 -48.03 22.29 6.38
N VAL A 711 -48.39 21.50 5.36
CA VAL A 711 -49.38 20.41 5.46
C VAL A 711 -48.88 19.31 6.39
N ILE A 712 -47.65 18.87 6.17
CA ILE A 712 -46.87 18.07 7.11
C ILE A 712 -46.09 19.08 7.95
N PRO A 713 -46.40 19.22 9.25
CA PRO A 713 -45.71 20.18 10.10
C PRO A 713 -44.21 19.92 10.16
N ILE A 714 -43.43 20.98 10.37
CA ILE A 714 -41.96 20.90 10.44
C ILE A 714 -41.53 20.00 11.61
N ALA A 715 -42.22 20.08 12.75
CA ALA A 715 -41.98 19.22 13.92
C ALA A 715 -42.24 17.73 13.64
N ALA A 716 -43.03 17.41 12.62
CA ALA A 716 -43.31 16.04 12.17
C ALA A 716 -42.38 15.60 11.02
N GLY A 717 -41.29 16.33 10.76
CA GLY A 717 -40.35 16.05 9.69
C GLY A 717 -40.73 16.66 8.33
N GLY A 718 -41.74 17.52 8.28
CA GLY A 718 -42.16 18.21 7.06
C GLY A 718 -41.02 19.00 6.41
N ALA A 719 -40.92 18.93 5.08
CA ALA A 719 -39.96 19.71 4.32
C ALA A 719 -40.35 21.20 4.31
N VAL A 720 -39.39 22.07 4.65
CA VAL A 720 -39.64 23.51 4.83
C VAL A 720 -39.85 24.23 3.51
N TYR A 721 -39.08 23.86 2.48
CA TYR A 721 -39.01 24.54 1.18
C TYR A 721 -39.70 23.77 0.05
N ASP A 722 -40.33 22.63 0.37
CA ASP A 722 -41.10 21.86 -0.60
C ASP A 722 -42.47 22.51 -0.79
N ILE A 723 -42.69 23.06 -1.98
CA ILE A 723 -43.92 23.76 -2.38
C ILE A 723 -45.14 22.83 -2.29
N GLU A 724 -44.97 21.52 -2.49
CA GLU A 724 -46.07 20.56 -2.34
C GLU A 724 -46.56 20.47 -0.90
N ASN A 725 -45.65 20.71 0.06
CA ASN A 725 -45.95 20.77 1.47
C ASN A 725 -46.56 22.12 1.90
N LEU A 726 -46.67 23.12 1.02
CA LEU A 726 -47.16 24.46 1.36
C LEU A 726 -48.60 24.71 0.91
N ARG A 727 -49.42 25.32 1.76
CA ARG A 727 -50.77 25.79 1.44
C ARG A 727 -51.00 27.22 1.93
N ILE A 728 -51.78 27.99 1.20
CA ILE A 728 -52.21 29.33 1.61
C ILE A 728 -53.55 29.23 2.35
N VAL A 729 -53.58 29.70 3.58
CA VAL A 729 -54.77 29.69 4.43
C VAL A 729 -55.05 31.06 5.01
N THR A 730 -56.32 31.31 5.35
CA THR A 730 -56.68 32.46 6.16
C THR A 730 -56.23 32.25 7.62
N PRO A 731 -55.96 33.30 8.40
CA PRO A 731 -55.64 33.19 9.82
C PRO A 731 -56.66 32.36 10.62
N LEU A 732 -57.95 32.55 10.37
CA LEU A 732 -59.00 31.79 11.04
C LEU A 732 -58.95 30.30 10.69
N ALA A 733 -58.73 29.96 9.41
CA ALA A 733 -58.60 28.59 8.96
C ALA A 733 -57.32 27.93 9.50
N HIS A 734 -56.19 28.64 9.51
CA HIS A 734 -54.93 28.17 10.10
C HIS A 734 -55.13 27.74 11.56
N GLN A 735 -55.81 28.58 12.35
CA GLN A 735 -56.14 28.26 13.73
C GLN A 735 -57.05 27.02 13.83
N HIS A 736 -58.02 26.89 12.93
CA HIS A 736 -58.95 25.76 12.91
C HIS A 736 -58.25 24.43 12.55
N ILE A 737 -57.33 24.45 11.58
CA ILE A 737 -56.58 23.27 11.13
C ILE A 737 -55.77 22.68 12.29
N HIS A 738 -55.08 23.53 13.06
CA HIS A 738 -54.20 23.07 14.13
C HIS A 738 -54.90 22.80 15.47
N TYR A 739 -55.94 23.56 15.80
CA TYR A 739 -56.54 23.55 17.15
C TYR A 739 -58.04 23.23 17.18
N GLY A 740 -58.65 22.92 16.03
CA GLY A 740 -60.08 22.67 15.91
C GLY A 740 -60.94 23.92 16.14
N ARG A 741 -62.28 23.75 16.19
CA ARG A 741 -63.19 24.82 16.64
C ARG A 741 -63.08 24.90 18.16
N LYS A 742 -62.39 25.91 18.69
CA LYS A 742 -62.66 26.30 20.09
C LYS A 742 -64.12 26.78 20.15
N PRO A 743 -64.92 26.31 21.13
CA PRO A 743 -66.33 26.69 21.27
C PRO A 743 -66.53 28.19 21.45
#